data_AF-Q1AVS2-F1
#
_entry.id   AF-Q1AVS2-F1
#
_cell.length_a   1.000
_cell.length_b   1.000
_cell.length_c   1.000
_cell.angle_alpha   90.00
_cell.angle_beta   90.00
_cell.angle_gamma   90.00
#
_symmetry.space_group_name_H-M   'P 1'
#
loop_
_entity.id
_entity.type
_entity.pdbx_description
1 polymer ?
#
loop_
_entity_poly.entity_id
_entity_poly.type
_entity_poly.pdbx_seq_one_letter_code
_entity_poly.pdbx_strand_id
1 'polypeptide(L)'
;MAAGRFLWAAYAGLGALATAGYFLLPAGLAAAVYILTGASSAAAVALGALLHRPSRRLPWFVLSLGPLLMSLADCLWSYYWSRGSVPYPSYADALYLLGYVFLGAGLLLLQHRTVSNGLDALVDPLMVASGGALLYWGLIIGPYVHDPSLSLPAKAVSVAYPLLDVLLLAALARYLLGFGGRVPALYLLGLSFAVLLLADSVYGLQVLQGSYRDGSWVDAGWLACYVLLGAAALHPSMRGLSVPQPGSAEPALLTNRRIALLTGAALTAPGLLAAQAALGVRIDAYPIAAGCVLIFALAVIRIRGIVVALLRTLSERERLQERLEQQALHDPLTGLANRALFSDRLAHAASRANPLDCGRLAVLMLDLDGFKSVNDSLGHEVGDALLVSVAGRIRACVRPSDTVARLGGDEFAVLIEEISDVGAAVRVAERILDRLGEPYSVGGVGRVAAASVGVAFGPAREAKSLLRDADAAMYVAKERGKGRYEVFEPRMRNARAEKLRLEAELRAALERGEFAVHYQPIVSFATGEVVEVEALVRWERPGRGTVGPAEFLSVAEESGLIVPIGRWVLREACRQVREWQKGGSRELALAVNLSASQLHHPRLVREVEEALGLSGLEARHLKLEITEQAAVEDAREAARRLEELSALGVRIALDDFGSGYSALSYLRTFPVDTLKIDRSFIEGIGRDLQATSIVGAVIALAKSLNMCVTAEGTETEEQLAHLRSLGCDLAQGYYFSRPASPEEVERKLGLARRRRDEPAKR
;
A
#
# COMPACT_ATOMS: atom_id res chain seq x y z
N MET A 1 39.29 -18.99 -1.90
CA MET A 1 39.47 -17.52 -2.07
C MET A 1 40.83 -16.99 -1.60
N ALA A 2 41.57 -17.68 -0.71
CA ALA A 2 42.90 -17.24 -0.25
C ALA A 2 44.02 -17.34 -1.31
N ALA A 3 44.04 -18.39 -2.14
CA ALA A 3 45.09 -18.61 -3.15
C ALA A 3 45.19 -17.50 -4.22
N GLY A 4 44.05 -16.92 -4.62
CA GLY A 4 44.04 -15.85 -5.63
C GLY A 4 44.58 -14.51 -5.14
N ARG A 5 44.57 -14.24 -3.82
CA ARG A 5 45.15 -13.01 -3.24
C ARG A 5 46.68 -13.05 -3.17
N PHE A 6 47.26 -14.24 -3.06
CA PHE A 6 48.70 -14.42 -2.96
C PHE A 6 49.37 -14.44 -4.35
N LEU A 7 48.68 -14.98 -5.37
CA LEU A 7 49.24 -15.19 -6.71
C LEU A 7 49.61 -13.89 -7.45
N TRP A 8 48.74 -12.89 -7.48
CA TRP A 8 49.03 -11.62 -8.17
C TRP A 8 50.14 -10.82 -7.47
N ALA A 9 50.17 -10.85 -6.13
CA ALA A 9 51.19 -10.17 -5.33
C ALA A 9 52.56 -10.84 -5.47
N ALA A 10 52.60 -12.18 -5.47
CA ALA A 10 53.81 -12.94 -5.75
C ALA A 10 54.32 -12.69 -7.18
N TYR A 11 53.43 -12.66 -8.17
CA TYR A 11 53.78 -12.32 -9.56
C TYR A 11 54.35 -10.91 -9.67
N ALA A 12 53.70 -9.91 -9.05
CA ALA A 12 54.18 -8.53 -9.04
C ALA A 12 55.54 -8.39 -8.33
N GLY A 13 55.74 -9.08 -7.20
CA GLY A 13 57.01 -9.08 -6.47
C GLY A 13 58.15 -9.73 -7.26
N LEU A 14 57.90 -10.89 -7.88
CA LEU A 14 58.88 -11.55 -8.75
C LEU A 14 59.19 -10.71 -9.99
N GLY A 15 58.19 -10.09 -10.60
CA GLY A 15 58.37 -9.18 -11.73
C GLY A 15 59.18 -7.93 -11.37
N ALA A 16 58.96 -7.35 -10.18
CA ALA A 16 59.77 -6.23 -9.69
C ALA A 16 61.23 -6.64 -9.46
N LEU A 17 61.47 -7.83 -8.90
CA LEU A 17 62.82 -8.38 -8.75
C LEU A 17 63.48 -8.67 -10.10
N ALA A 18 62.74 -9.20 -11.07
CA ALA A 18 63.23 -9.41 -12.44
C ALA A 18 63.60 -8.08 -13.12
N THR A 19 62.79 -7.04 -12.92
CA THR A 19 63.05 -5.69 -13.43
C THR A 19 64.29 -5.07 -12.79
N ALA A 20 64.49 -5.24 -11.47
CA ALA A 20 65.71 -4.79 -10.80
C ALA A 20 66.94 -5.60 -11.23
N GLY A 21 66.78 -6.92 -11.39
CA GLY A 21 67.83 -7.82 -11.83
C GLY A 21 68.30 -7.57 -13.26
N TYR A 22 67.41 -7.10 -14.15
CA TYR A 22 67.74 -6.75 -15.53
C TYR A 22 68.96 -5.84 -15.64
N PHE A 23 69.06 -4.81 -14.77
CA PHE A 23 70.19 -3.85 -14.77
C PHE A 23 71.49 -4.42 -14.17
N LEU A 24 71.42 -5.54 -13.45
CA LEU A 24 72.56 -6.16 -12.79
C LEU A 24 73.14 -7.34 -13.59
N LEU A 25 72.43 -7.80 -14.63
CA LEU A 25 72.78 -8.97 -15.41
C LEU A 25 73.57 -8.62 -16.68
N PRO A 26 74.47 -9.51 -17.14
CA PRO A 26 75.10 -9.40 -18.45
C PRO A 26 74.08 -9.34 -19.59
N ALA A 27 74.40 -8.64 -20.69
CA ALA A 27 73.47 -8.34 -21.79
C ALA A 27 72.66 -9.55 -22.32
N GLY A 28 73.28 -10.72 -22.48
CA GLY A 28 72.57 -11.92 -22.94
C GLY A 28 71.55 -12.47 -21.93
N LEU A 29 71.87 -12.40 -20.63
CA LEU A 29 70.94 -12.79 -19.56
C LEU A 29 69.86 -11.72 -19.35
N ALA A 30 70.20 -10.44 -19.49
CA ALA A 30 69.26 -9.33 -19.43
C ALA A 30 68.19 -9.43 -20.55
N ALA A 31 68.60 -9.73 -21.79
CA ALA A 31 67.69 -9.95 -22.90
C ALA A 31 66.75 -11.15 -22.65
N ALA A 32 67.27 -12.25 -22.10
CA ALA A 32 66.44 -13.40 -21.72
C ALA A 32 65.42 -13.05 -20.63
N VAL A 33 65.82 -12.30 -19.59
CA VAL A 33 64.91 -11.81 -18.55
C VAL A 33 63.82 -10.91 -19.15
N TYR A 34 64.17 -10.07 -20.12
CA TYR A 34 63.23 -9.17 -20.77
C TYR A 34 62.13 -9.94 -21.53
N ILE A 35 62.54 -10.84 -22.42
CA ILE A 35 61.64 -11.71 -23.20
C ILE A 35 60.77 -12.57 -22.29
N LEU A 36 61.37 -13.19 -21.26
CA LEU A 36 60.63 -14.02 -20.31
C LEU A 36 59.61 -13.21 -19.50
N THR A 37 59.92 -11.95 -19.17
CA THR A 37 58.97 -11.07 -18.47
C THR A 37 57.76 -10.78 -19.35
N GLY A 38 57.95 -10.41 -20.62
CA GLY A 38 56.86 -10.22 -21.58
C GLY A 38 56.02 -11.49 -21.80
N ALA A 39 56.67 -12.64 -22.02
CA ALA A 39 55.98 -13.91 -22.22
C ALA A 39 55.20 -14.34 -20.96
N SER A 40 55.77 -14.09 -19.78
CA SER A 40 55.08 -14.33 -18.51
C SER A 40 53.85 -13.46 -18.34
N SER A 41 53.85 -12.22 -18.87
CA SER A 41 52.69 -11.33 -18.83
C SER A 41 51.55 -11.88 -19.69
N ALA A 42 51.84 -12.32 -20.91
CA ALA A 42 50.85 -12.99 -21.76
C ALA A 42 50.25 -14.22 -21.08
N ALA A 43 51.10 -15.09 -20.51
CA ALA A 43 50.67 -16.27 -19.77
C ALA A 43 49.84 -15.89 -18.53
N ALA A 44 50.24 -14.87 -17.76
CA ALA A 44 49.53 -14.38 -16.59
C ALA A 44 48.15 -13.82 -16.94
N VAL A 45 48.02 -13.10 -18.06
CA VAL A 45 46.74 -12.58 -18.56
C VAL A 45 45.79 -13.71 -18.95
N ALA A 46 46.27 -14.68 -19.73
CA ALA A 46 45.49 -15.85 -20.13
C ALA A 46 45.10 -16.70 -18.91
N LEU A 47 46.04 -16.96 -18.00
CA LEU A 47 45.82 -17.70 -16.76
C LEU A 47 44.83 -16.98 -15.85
N GLY A 48 44.93 -15.66 -15.71
CA GLY A 48 43.98 -14.84 -14.95
C GLY A 48 42.55 -15.01 -15.45
N ALA A 49 42.35 -14.96 -16.78
CA ALA A 49 41.05 -15.20 -17.40
C ALA A 49 40.49 -16.61 -17.14
N LEU A 50 41.36 -17.63 -17.13
CA LEU A 50 40.99 -19.03 -16.85
C LEU A 50 40.67 -19.26 -15.36
N LEU A 51 41.51 -18.74 -14.46
CA LEU A 51 41.38 -18.89 -13.01
C LEU A 51 40.18 -18.14 -12.46
N HIS A 52 40.00 -16.89 -12.91
CA HIS A 52 38.98 -16.01 -12.36
C HIS A 52 37.65 -16.06 -13.11
N ARG A 53 37.61 -16.66 -14.30
CA ARG A 53 36.37 -16.87 -15.07
C ARG A 53 35.48 -15.61 -15.12
N PRO A 54 35.97 -14.46 -15.62
CA PRO A 54 35.14 -13.27 -15.80
C PRO A 54 33.95 -13.58 -16.72
N SER A 55 32.89 -12.79 -16.61
CA SER A 55 31.66 -12.93 -17.43
C SER A 55 31.94 -12.94 -18.94
N ARG A 56 33.01 -12.26 -19.37
CA ARG A 56 33.54 -12.29 -20.73
C ARG A 56 35.03 -12.58 -20.72
N ARG A 57 35.44 -13.71 -21.30
CA ARG A 57 36.85 -14.12 -21.36
C ARG A 57 37.56 -13.63 -22.62
N LEU A 58 36.84 -13.44 -23.72
CA LEU A 58 37.40 -13.02 -25.01
C LEU A 58 38.29 -11.77 -24.92
N PRO A 59 37.89 -10.67 -24.23
CA PRO A 59 38.73 -9.47 -24.18
C PRO A 59 40.10 -9.72 -23.52
N TRP A 60 40.16 -10.59 -22.51
CA TRP A 60 41.40 -10.94 -21.83
C TRP A 60 42.31 -11.82 -22.69
N PHE A 61 41.75 -12.73 -23.49
CA PHE A 61 42.54 -13.48 -24.46
C PHE A 61 43.09 -12.58 -25.57
N VAL A 62 42.27 -11.64 -26.07
CA VAL A 62 42.72 -10.62 -27.04
C VAL A 62 43.83 -9.76 -26.43
N LEU A 63 43.68 -9.30 -25.17
CA LEU A 63 44.74 -8.58 -24.44
C LEU A 63 46.03 -9.40 -24.30
N SER A 64 45.94 -10.72 -24.07
CA SER A 64 47.13 -11.58 -23.91
C SER A 64 47.95 -11.73 -25.19
N LEU A 65 47.35 -11.54 -26.37
CA LEU A 65 48.06 -11.57 -27.65
C LEU A 65 49.02 -10.39 -27.79
N GLY A 66 48.73 -9.25 -27.16
CA GLY A 66 49.60 -8.07 -27.14
C GLY A 66 51.02 -8.36 -26.63
N PRO A 67 51.21 -8.66 -25.34
CA PRO A 67 52.52 -8.97 -24.78
C PRO A 67 53.15 -10.22 -25.39
N LEU A 68 52.36 -11.18 -25.88
CA LEU A 68 52.88 -12.33 -26.62
C LEU A 68 53.59 -11.91 -27.91
N LEU A 69 52.93 -11.09 -28.73
CA LEU A 69 53.48 -10.59 -29.99
C LEU A 69 54.69 -9.68 -29.76
N MET A 70 54.64 -8.83 -28.73
CA MET A 70 55.78 -7.99 -28.37
C MET A 70 56.97 -8.83 -27.88
N SER A 71 56.74 -9.91 -27.13
CA SER A 71 57.83 -10.83 -26.73
C SER A 71 58.44 -11.58 -27.92
N LEU A 72 57.62 -11.93 -28.92
CA LEU A 72 58.11 -12.50 -30.17
C LEU A 72 58.92 -11.47 -30.98
N ALA A 73 58.51 -10.20 -30.94
CA ALA A 73 59.27 -9.10 -31.51
C ALA A 73 60.62 -8.93 -30.79
N ASP A 74 60.65 -9.00 -29.45
CA ASP A 74 61.88 -8.93 -28.64
C ASP A 74 62.86 -10.07 -28.97
N CYS A 75 62.36 -11.29 -29.22
CA CYS A 75 63.16 -12.41 -29.70
C CYS A 75 63.80 -12.11 -31.05
N LEU A 76 63.02 -11.57 -31.99
CA LEU A 76 63.48 -11.27 -33.34
C LEU A 76 64.45 -10.08 -33.36
N TRP A 77 64.19 -9.07 -32.52
CA TRP A 77 65.08 -7.94 -32.30
C TRP A 77 66.41 -8.41 -31.71
N SER A 78 66.39 -9.26 -30.68
CA SER A 78 67.59 -9.86 -30.09
C SER A 78 68.39 -10.69 -31.10
N TYR A 79 67.70 -11.38 -32.00
CA TYR A 79 68.34 -12.09 -33.12
C TYR A 79 69.06 -11.12 -34.07
N TYR A 80 68.41 -10.04 -34.51
CA TYR A 80 69.05 -9.04 -35.37
C TYR A 80 70.22 -8.34 -34.69
N TRP A 81 70.07 -8.01 -33.41
CA TRP A 81 71.13 -7.44 -32.59
C TRP A 81 72.37 -8.36 -32.54
N SER A 82 72.17 -9.67 -32.33
CA SER A 82 73.27 -10.64 -32.34
C SER A 82 74.00 -10.76 -33.69
N ARG A 83 73.39 -10.32 -34.79
CA ARG A 83 73.96 -10.27 -36.15
C ARG A 83 74.68 -8.96 -36.47
N GLY A 84 74.69 -8.00 -35.55
CA GLY A 84 75.43 -6.73 -35.67
C GLY A 84 74.75 -5.64 -36.50
N SER A 85 73.51 -5.86 -36.98
CA SER A 85 72.71 -4.81 -37.61
C SER A 85 71.21 -5.09 -37.46
N VAL A 86 70.45 -4.07 -37.07
CA VAL A 86 68.99 -4.13 -37.00
C VAL A 86 68.44 -3.34 -38.19
N PRO A 87 67.78 -3.99 -39.17
CA PRO A 87 67.18 -3.26 -40.28
C PRO A 87 66.04 -2.37 -39.77
N TYR A 88 65.86 -1.18 -40.35
CA TYR A 88 64.75 -0.28 -39.99
C TYR A 88 64.01 0.19 -41.25
N PRO A 89 62.71 -0.09 -41.39
CA PRO A 89 61.86 -0.90 -40.51
C PRO A 89 62.15 -2.41 -40.61
N SER A 90 61.93 -3.15 -39.52
CA SER A 90 62.13 -4.60 -39.40
C SER A 90 60.82 -5.39 -39.31
N TYR A 91 60.91 -6.72 -39.43
CA TYR A 91 59.80 -7.61 -39.08
C TYR A 91 59.46 -7.59 -37.57
N ALA A 92 60.40 -7.18 -36.70
CA ALA A 92 60.11 -7.00 -35.28
C ALA A 92 59.16 -5.81 -35.07
N ASP A 93 59.35 -4.71 -35.82
CA ASP A 93 58.45 -3.55 -35.79
C ASP A 93 57.02 -3.93 -36.16
N ALA A 94 56.84 -4.77 -37.18
CA ALA A 94 55.52 -5.26 -37.55
C ALA A 94 54.82 -6.04 -36.41
N LEU A 95 55.58 -6.84 -35.66
CA LEU A 95 55.08 -7.59 -34.51
C LEU A 95 54.77 -6.68 -33.31
N TYR A 96 55.60 -5.67 -33.04
CA TYR A 96 55.30 -4.66 -32.01
C TYR A 96 54.01 -3.91 -32.34
N LEU A 97 53.89 -3.35 -33.55
CA LEU A 97 52.70 -2.61 -33.98
C LEU A 97 51.43 -3.48 -33.91
N LEU A 98 51.52 -4.76 -34.28
CA LEU A 98 50.41 -5.69 -34.13
C LEU A 98 50.07 -5.95 -32.66
N GLY A 99 51.07 -6.05 -31.79
CA GLY A 99 50.89 -6.14 -30.34
C GLY A 99 50.07 -4.97 -29.77
N TYR A 100 50.39 -3.74 -30.17
CA TYR A 100 49.63 -2.54 -29.82
C TYR A 100 48.16 -2.61 -30.25
N VAL A 101 47.90 -3.09 -31.48
CA VAL A 101 46.52 -3.26 -31.98
C VAL A 101 45.73 -4.22 -31.10
N PHE A 102 46.32 -5.34 -30.68
CA PHE A 102 45.65 -6.31 -29.79
C PHE A 102 45.45 -5.76 -28.36
N LEU A 103 46.39 -4.98 -27.84
CA LEU A 103 46.21 -4.28 -26.56
C LEU A 103 45.02 -3.32 -26.61
N GLY A 104 44.93 -2.50 -27.66
CA GLY A 104 43.82 -1.55 -27.85
C GLY A 104 42.48 -2.24 -28.08
N ALA A 105 42.44 -3.25 -28.95
CA ALA A 105 41.24 -4.05 -29.19
C ALA A 105 40.75 -4.73 -27.90
N GLY A 106 41.67 -5.29 -27.11
CA GLY A 106 41.36 -5.92 -25.83
C GLY A 106 40.74 -4.95 -24.83
N LEU A 107 41.30 -3.74 -24.69
CA LEU A 107 40.75 -2.68 -23.83
C LEU A 107 39.34 -2.23 -24.28
N LEU A 108 39.12 -2.05 -25.58
CA LEU A 108 37.82 -1.67 -26.13
C LEU A 108 36.76 -2.76 -25.92
N LEU A 109 37.15 -4.04 -26.09
CA LEU A 109 36.25 -5.18 -25.89
C LEU A 109 35.86 -5.40 -24.42
N LEU A 110 36.70 -4.97 -23.47
CA LEU A 110 36.37 -4.99 -22.04
C LEU A 110 35.19 -4.06 -21.69
N GLN A 111 34.90 -3.04 -22.51
CA GLN A 111 34.01 -1.93 -22.16
C GLN A 111 32.55 -2.08 -22.60
N HIS A 112 32.20 -3.07 -23.40
CA HIS A 112 30.99 -3.02 -24.25
C HIS A 112 29.62 -3.06 -23.52
N ARG A 113 29.55 -2.96 -22.17
CA ARG A 113 28.30 -2.90 -21.40
C ARG A 113 28.26 -2.01 -20.15
N THR A 114 29.24 -1.15 -19.88
CA THR A 114 29.29 -0.40 -18.59
C THR A 114 28.90 1.09 -18.65
N VAL A 115 28.78 1.71 -19.82
CA VAL A 115 28.33 3.11 -19.98
C VAL A 115 27.52 3.21 -21.27
N SER A 116 26.49 4.06 -21.30
CA SER A 116 25.75 4.48 -22.50
C SER A 116 26.62 4.37 -23.77
N ASN A 117 26.25 3.50 -24.71
CA ASN A 117 26.94 3.34 -26.00
C ASN A 117 26.67 4.52 -26.96
N GLY A 118 26.04 5.59 -26.50
CA GLY A 118 25.83 6.80 -27.29
C GLY A 118 27.12 7.58 -27.56
N LEU A 119 27.10 8.40 -28.60
CA LEU A 119 28.20 9.30 -28.97
C LEU A 119 28.66 10.19 -27.79
N ASP A 120 27.77 10.49 -26.85
CA ASP A 120 28.07 11.33 -25.68
C ASP A 120 29.13 10.72 -24.75
N ALA A 121 29.25 9.39 -24.67
CA ALA A 121 30.25 8.71 -23.84
C ALA A 121 31.66 8.70 -24.47
N LEU A 122 31.74 9.02 -25.76
CA LEU A 122 33.01 9.10 -26.51
C LEU A 122 33.64 10.48 -26.43
N VAL A 123 32.89 11.50 -26.03
CA VAL A 123 33.36 12.89 -26.08
C VAL A 123 34.57 13.12 -25.17
N ASP A 124 34.46 12.78 -23.88
CA ASP A 124 35.55 12.99 -22.91
C ASP A 124 36.85 12.25 -23.31
N PRO A 125 36.82 10.96 -23.70
CA PRO A 125 38.01 10.24 -24.17
C PRO A 125 38.60 10.78 -25.47
N LEU A 126 37.76 11.19 -26.43
CA LEU A 126 38.23 11.77 -27.68
C LEU A 126 38.88 13.14 -27.46
N MET A 127 38.41 13.94 -26.48
CA MET A 127 39.07 15.19 -26.10
C MET A 127 40.47 14.92 -25.56
N VAL A 128 40.61 13.96 -24.64
CA VAL A 128 41.92 13.56 -24.07
C VAL A 128 42.85 13.02 -25.16
N ALA A 129 42.36 12.16 -26.04
CA ALA A 129 43.13 11.61 -27.15
C ALA A 129 43.57 12.69 -28.16
N SER A 130 42.70 13.66 -28.45
CA SER A 130 43.03 14.79 -29.34
C SER A 130 44.13 15.68 -28.74
N GLY A 131 44.07 15.95 -27.43
CA GLY A 131 45.15 16.64 -26.71
C GLY A 131 46.46 15.85 -26.76
N GLY A 132 46.41 14.55 -26.45
CA GLY A 132 47.57 13.66 -26.56
C GLY A 132 48.16 13.62 -27.97
N ALA A 133 47.33 13.54 -29.01
CA ALA A 133 47.76 13.53 -30.40
C ALA A 133 48.50 14.81 -30.80
N LEU A 134 48.04 15.97 -30.31
CA LEU A 134 48.74 17.23 -30.51
C LEU A 134 50.09 17.25 -29.78
N LEU A 135 50.15 16.74 -28.56
CA LEU A 135 51.40 16.65 -27.81
C LEU A 135 52.41 15.73 -28.52
N TYR A 136 51.97 14.55 -28.95
CA TYR A 136 52.78 13.63 -29.78
C TYR A 136 53.17 14.27 -31.12
N TRP A 137 52.29 15.08 -31.74
CA TRP A 137 52.63 15.83 -32.94
C TRP A 137 53.82 16.75 -32.70
N GLY A 138 53.73 17.59 -31.68
CA GLY A 138 54.75 18.60 -31.39
C GLY A 138 56.08 18.03 -30.93
N LEU A 139 56.06 16.91 -30.18
CA LEU A 139 57.25 16.36 -29.54
C LEU A 139 57.93 15.25 -30.35
N ILE A 140 57.17 14.44 -31.10
CA ILE A 140 57.68 13.19 -31.68
C ILE A 140 57.37 13.07 -33.18
N ILE A 141 56.09 13.13 -33.58
CA ILE A 141 55.66 12.89 -34.97
C ILE A 141 56.20 13.97 -35.92
N GLY A 142 56.08 15.25 -35.55
CA GLY A 142 56.56 16.39 -36.35
C GLY A 142 58.04 16.26 -36.71
N PRO A 143 58.94 16.07 -35.73
CA PRO A 143 60.36 15.80 -35.98
C PRO A 143 60.60 14.65 -36.98
N TYR A 144 59.94 13.49 -36.84
CA TYR A 144 60.12 12.36 -37.76
C TYR A 144 59.60 12.63 -39.18
N VAL A 145 58.45 13.30 -39.29
CA VAL A 145 57.85 13.63 -40.60
C VAL A 145 58.77 14.57 -41.38
N HIS A 146 59.37 15.56 -40.71
CA HIS A 146 60.23 16.56 -41.33
C HIS A 146 61.69 16.13 -41.49
N ASP A 147 62.11 14.99 -40.91
CA ASP A 147 63.47 14.49 -41.05
C ASP A 147 63.75 14.03 -42.51
N PRO A 148 64.68 14.66 -43.23
CA PRO A 148 65.00 14.28 -44.61
C PRO A 148 65.81 12.98 -44.71
N SER A 149 66.40 12.49 -43.62
CA SER A 149 67.26 11.29 -43.60
C SER A 149 66.47 9.97 -43.59
N LEU A 150 65.19 10.02 -43.22
CA LEU A 150 64.33 8.84 -43.12
C LEU A 150 63.62 8.53 -44.45
N SER A 151 63.61 7.25 -44.82
CA SER A 151 62.81 6.74 -45.94
C SER A 151 61.31 6.80 -45.63
N LEU A 152 60.45 6.76 -46.66
CA LEU A 152 59.00 6.76 -46.46
C LEU A 152 58.50 5.59 -45.58
N PRO A 153 58.99 4.34 -45.72
CA PRO A 153 58.64 3.25 -44.81
C PRO A 153 59.11 3.48 -43.38
N ALA A 154 60.33 4.04 -43.20
CA ALA A 154 60.85 4.37 -41.88
C ALA A 154 59.96 5.41 -41.19
N LYS A 155 59.60 6.50 -41.88
CA LYS A 155 58.65 7.50 -41.37
C LYS A 155 57.29 6.90 -41.02
N ALA A 156 56.75 6.05 -41.88
CA ALA A 156 55.46 5.40 -41.63
C ALA A 156 55.47 4.60 -40.33
N VAL A 157 56.54 3.83 -40.08
CA VAL A 157 56.71 3.06 -38.84
C VAL A 157 56.95 3.98 -37.64
N SER A 158 57.80 5.01 -37.75
CA SER A 158 58.05 5.97 -36.66
C SER A 158 56.78 6.73 -36.23
N VAL A 159 55.85 7.00 -37.15
CA VAL A 159 54.57 7.66 -36.85
C VAL A 159 53.52 6.67 -36.34
N ALA A 160 53.59 5.39 -36.74
CA ALA A 160 52.62 4.38 -36.32
C ALA A 160 52.62 4.14 -34.80
N TYR A 161 53.78 4.19 -34.14
CA TYR A 161 53.88 4.02 -32.68
C TYR A 161 53.12 5.13 -31.90
N PRO A 162 53.44 6.43 -32.05
CA PRO A 162 52.66 7.52 -31.44
C PRO A 162 51.17 7.49 -31.79
N LEU A 163 50.80 7.07 -33.01
CA LEU A 163 49.41 7.00 -33.41
C LEU A 163 48.66 5.89 -32.64
N LEU A 164 49.29 4.73 -32.46
CA LEU A 164 48.74 3.64 -31.66
C LEU A 164 48.67 3.99 -30.17
N ASP A 165 49.64 4.76 -29.66
CA ASP A 165 49.62 5.32 -28.31
C ASP A 165 48.41 6.24 -28.08
N VAL A 166 48.10 7.11 -29.04
CA VAL A 166 46.91 7.96 -28.99
C VAL A 166 45.62 7.13 -28.96
N LEU A 167 45.56 6.05 -29.73
CA LEU A 167 44.41 5.14 -29.72
C LEU A 167 44.30 4.37 -28.40
N LEU A 168 45.42 3.93 -27.82
CA LEU A 168 45.47 3.33 -26.49
C LEU A 168 45.05 4.33 -25.40
N LEU A 169 45.51 5.57 -25.49
CA LEU A 169 45.12 6.65 -24.59
C LEU A 169 43.61 6.92 -24.67
N ALA A 170 43.03 6.92 -25.87
CA ALA A 170 41.58 7.04 -26.06
C ALA A 170 40.83 5.88 -25.40
N ALA A 171 41.27 4.63 -25.65
CA ALA A 171 40.67 3.44 -25.06
C ALA A 171 40.79 3.44 -23.52
N LEU A 172 41.96 3.85 -22.99
CA LEU A 172 42.24 3.96 -21.57
C LEU A 172 41.43 5.09 -20.91
N ALA A 173 41.36 6.27 -21.51
CA ALA A 173 40.56 7.38 -21.01
C ALA A 173 39.08 7.00 -20.97
N ARG A 174 38.57 6.33 -22.00
CA ARG A 174 37.22 5.76 -22.02
C ARG A 174 37.00 4.75 -20.89
N TYR A 175 38.01 3.93 -20.62
CA TYR A 175 37.97 2.93 -19.56
C TYR A 175 37.91 3.57 -18.17
N LEU A 176 38.82 4.49 -17.87
CA LEU A 176 38.96 5.10 -16.55
C LEU A 176 37.83 6.09 -16.24
N LEU A 177 37.37 6.84 -17.24
CA LEU A 177 36.27 7.79 -17.09
C LEU A 177 34.90 7.10 -17.08
N GLY A 178 34.79 5.89 -17.63
CA GLY A 178 33.55 5.12 -17.64
C GLY A 178 33.28 4.32 -16.37
N PHE A 179 34.31 3.97 -15.59
CA PHE A 179 34.15 3.13 -14.40
C PHE A 179 33.86 3.95 -13.13
N GLY A 180 32.66 3.77 -12.57
CA GLY A 180 32.30 4.23 -11.22
C GLY A 180 32.55 3.12 -10.20
N GLY A 181 33.75 3.01 -9.65
CA GLY A 181 34.03 2.04 -8.58
C GLY A 181 35.52 1.84 -8.28
N ARG A 182 35.85 1.48 -7.04
CA ARG A 182 37.24 1.19 -6.62
C ARG A 182 37.59 -0.28 -6.87
N VAL A 183 37.92 -0.63 -8.10
CA VAL A 183 38.36 -1.99 -8.46
C VAL A 183 39.90 -2.02 -8.55
N PRO A 184 40.64 -2.72 -7.68
CA PRO A 184 42.11 -2.70 -7.71
C PRO A 184 42.74 -3.08 -9.06
N ALA A 185 42.21 -4.10 -9.74
CA ALA A 185 42.63 -4.49 -11.09
C ALA A 185 42.47 -3.35 -12.13
N LEU A 186 41.49 -2.44 -11.95
CA LEU A 186 41.33 -1.25 -12.81
C LEU A 186 42.52 -0.31 -12.68
N TYR A 187 42.97 -0.05 -11.45
CA TYR A 187 44.11 0.84 -11.19
C TYR A 187 45.41 0.22 -11.67
N LEU A 188 45.62 -1.08 -11.46
CA LEU A 188 46.80 -1.79 -11.99
C LEU A 188 46.85 -1.78 -13.51
N LEU A 189 45.70 -2.05 -14.17
CA LEU A 189 45.61 -2.00 -15.62
C LEU A 189 45.82 -0.58 -16.15
N GLY A 190 45.19 0.42 -15.51
CA GLY A 190 45.38 1.82 -15.89
C GLY A 190 46.80 2.32 -15.67
N LEU A 191 47.46 1.90 -14.59
CA LEU A 191 48.87 2.21 -14.33
C LEU A 191 49.79 1.54 -15.36
N SER A 192 49.53 0.28 -15.73
CA SER A 192 50.29 -0.42 -16.78
C SER A 192 50.32 0.37 -18.09
N PHE A 193 49.16 0.76 -18.61
CA PHE A 193 49.08 1.53 -19.84
C PHE A 193 49.61 2.96 -19.70
N ALA A 194 49.45 3.61 -18.54
CA ALA A 194 50.03 4.93 -18.31
C ALA A 194 51.57 4.89 -18.30
N VAL A 195 52.15 3.84 -17.71
CA VAL A 195 53.61 3.61 -17.71
C VAL A 195 54.11 3.27 -19.11
N LEU A 196 53.36 2.49 -19.89
CA LEU A 196 53.67 2.20 -21.30
C LEU A 196 53.79 3.51 -22.10
N LEU A 197 52.72 4.31 -22.13
CA LEU A 197 52.68 5.58 -22.85
C LEU A 197 53.80 6.55 -22.43
N LEU A 198 54.14 6.57 -21.14
CA LEU A 198 55.26 7.37 -20.63
C LEU A 198 56.61 6.85 -21.11
N ALA A 199 56.83 5.52 -21.05
CA ALA A 199 58.05 4.89 -21.52
C ALA A 199 58.25 5.13 -23.03
N ASP A 200 57.20 4.98 -23.84
CA ASP A 200 57.26 5.22 -25.29
C ASP A 200 57.50 6.70 -25.62
N SER A 201 56.87 7.62 -24.87
CA SER A 201 57.11 9.06 -25.02
C SER A 201 58.57 9.42 -24.73
N VAL A 202 59.13 8.88 -23.64
CA VAL A 202 60.53 9.13 -23.27
C VAL A 202 61.48 8.47 -24.27
N TYR A 203 61.19 7.24 -24.70
CA TYR A 203 61.95 6.54 -25.74
C TYR A 203 62.02 7.39 -27.01
N GLY A 204 60.87 7.84 -27.51
CA GLY A 204 60.79 8.66 -28.72
C GLY A 204 61.62 9.94 -28.60
N LEU A 205 61.58 10.61 -27.45
CA LEU A 205 62.40 11.80 -27.19
C LEU A 205 63.90 11.49 -27.12
N GLN A 206 64.29 10.40 -26.46
CA GLN A 206 65.71 10.00 -26.36
C GLN A 206 66.28 9.58 -27.71
N VAL A 207 65.49 8.89 -28.54
CA VAL A 207 65.88 8.53 -29.92
C VAL A 207 66.08 9.78 -30.76
N LEU A 208 65.17 10.75 -30.71
CA LEU A 208 65.30 12.02 -31.44
C LEU A 208 66.53 12.85 -31.00
N GLN A 209 66.92 12.74 -29.73
CA GLN A 209 68.10 13.41 -29.18
C GLN A 209 69.39 12.60 -29.36
N GLY A 210 69.33 11.38 -29.92
CA GLY A 210 70.46 10.47 -30.02
C GLY A 210 71.04 10.03 -28.66
N SER A 211 70.24 10.11 -27.60
CA SER A 211 70.65 9.85 -26.21
C SER A 211 70.19 8.49 -25.69
N TYR A 212 69.36 7.76 -26.44
CA TYR A 212 68.92 6.41 -26.08
C TYR A 212 70.10 5.44 -26.03
N ARG A 213 70.10 4.57 -25.02
CA ARG A 213 71.05 3.48 -24.86
C ARG A 213 70.29 2.24 -24.42
N ASP A 214 70.65 1.08 -24.96
CA ASP A 214 70.12 -0.19 -24.48
C ASP A 214 70.48 -0.40 -23.01
N GLY A 215 69.55 -0.91 -22.20
CA GLY A 215 69.70 -0.98 -20.75
C GLY A 215 69.43 0.34 -20.04
N SER A 216 68.71 1.27 -20.68
CA SER A 216 68.29 2.52 -20.05
C SER A 216 67.11 2.29 -19.08
N TRP A 217 66.84 3.29 -18.25
CA TRP A 217 65.69 3.24 -17.34
C TRP A 217 64.33 3.15 -18.07
N VAL A 218 64.27 3.45 -19.38
CA VAL A 218 63.08 3.26 -20.21
C VAL A 218 62.69 1.78 -20.27
N ASP A 219 63.68 0.89 -20.30
CA ASP A 219 63.48 -0.57 -20.34
C ASP A 219 62.81 -1.05 -19.04
N ALA A 220 63.08 -0.40 -17.90
CA ALA A 220 62.35 -0.65 -16.66
C ALA A 220 60.86 -0.30 -16.76
N GLY A 221 60.52 0.74 -17.52
CA GLY A 221 59.15 1.17 -17.78
C GLY A 221 58.36 0.10 -18.55
N TRP A 222 58.94 -0.41 -19.64
CA TRP A 222 58.31 -1.49 -20.42
C TRP A 222 58.19 -2.80 -19.63
N LEU A 223 59.22 -3.17 -18.86
CA LEU A 223 59.14 -4.33 -17.95
C LEU A 223 58.05 -4.15 -16.88
N ALA A 224 57.97 -2.96 -16.28
CA ALA A 224 56.92 -2.64 -15.32
C ALA A 224 55.52 -2.71 -15.95
N CYS A 225 55.35 -2.28 -17.20
CA CYS A 225 54.09 -2.44 -17.95
C CYS A 225 53.66 -3.91 -18.02
N TYR A 226 54.55 -4.80 -18.46
CA TYR A 226 54.27 -6.24 -18.54
C TYR A 226 53.87 -6.84 -17.19
N VAL A 227 54.61 -6.49 -16.14
CA VAL A 227 54.34 -6.99 -14.78
C VAL A 227 53.01 -6.47 -14.25
N LEU A 228 52.70 -5.18 -14.45
CA LEU A 228 51.44 -4.58 -14.00
C LEU A 228 50.23 -5.13 -14.77
N LEU A 229 50.36 -5.38 -16.07
CA LEU A 229 49.32 -5.98 -16.90
C LEU A 229 49.00 -7.41 -16.44
N GLY A 230 50.03 -8.23 -16.23
CA GLY A 230 49.88 -9.59 -15.70
C GLY A 230 49.30 -9.60 -14.28
N ALA A 231 49.76 -8.70 -13.41
CA ALA A 231 49.24 -8.55 -12.05
C ALA A 231 47.76 -8.12 -12.04
N ALA A 232 47.36 -7.21 -12.93
CA ALA A 232 45.97 -6.77 -13.06
C ALA A 232 45.04 -7.93 -13.43
N ALA A 233 45.47 -8.80 -14.34
CA ALA A 233 44.72 -9.98 -14.75
C ALA A 233 44.75 -11.11 -13.70
N LEU A 234 45.81 -11.25 -12.91
CA LEU A 234 45.84 -12.24 -11.82
C LEU A 234 45.08 -11.76 -10.57
N HIS A 235 44.79 -10.47 -10.45
CA HIS A 235 44.09 -9.93 -9.30
C HIS A 235 42.61 -10.39 -9.28
N PRO A 236 42.08 -10.92 -8.15
CA PRO A 236 40.71 -11.46 -8.09
C PRO A 236 39.60 -10.48 -8.49
N SER A 237 39.83 -9.18 -8.30
CA SER A 237 38.87 -8.14 -8.68
C SER A 237 38.75 -7.92 -10.19
N MET A 238 39.58 -8.57 -11.02
CA MET A 238 39.44 -8.55 -12.49
C MET A 238 38.04 -8.96 -12.96
N ARG A 239 37.33 -9.79 -12.18
CA ARG A 239 35.97 -10.26 -12.50
C ARG A 239 34.98 -9.11 -12.54
N GLY A 240 35.17 -8.12 -11.66
CA GLY A 240 34.35 -6.92 -11.58
C GLY A 240 34.54 -5.96 -12.74
N LEU A 241 35.58 -6.15 -13.57
CA LEU A 241 35.82 -5.34 -14.77
C LEU A 241 34.89 -5.72 -15.94
N SER A 242 34.20 -6.85 -15.86
CA SER A 242 33.29 -7.33 -16.92
C SER A 242 31.82 -7.43 -16.47
N VAL A 243 31.51 -7.04 -15.22
CA VAL A 243 30.17 -7.08 -14.65
C VAL A 243 29.56 -5.68 -14.66
N PRO A 244 28.32 -5.49 -15.15
CA PRO A 244 27.62 -4.21 -15.05
C PRO A 244 27.43 -3.80 -13.58
N GLN A 245 27.85 -2.59 -13.21
CA GLN A 245 27.54 -2.07 -11.87
C GLN A 245 26.15 -1.42 -11.88
N PRO A 246 25.18 -1.90 -11.08
CA PRO A 246 23.90 -1.23 -10.94
C PRO A 246 24.12 0.17 -10.34
N GLY A 247 23.68 1.21 -11.05
CA GLY A 247 23.83 2.62 -10.65
C GLY A 247 24.78 3.48 -11.50
N SER A 248 25.51 2.92 -12.48
CA SER A 248 26.39 3.71 -13.36
C SER A 248 25.66 4.45 -14.51
N ALA A 249 24.33 4.43 -14.51
CA ALA A 249 23.48 5.05 -15.52
C ALA A 249 23.10 6.51 -15.22
N GLU A 250 23.62 7.11 -14.15
CA GLU A 250 23.49 8.56 -14.00
C GLU A 250 24.47 9.27 -14.95
N PRO A 251 24.01 10.32 -15.67
CA PRO A 251 24.88 11.12 -16.53
C PRO A 251 26.03 11.64 -15.67
N ALA A 252 27.24 11.13 -15.92
CA ALA A 252 28.37 11.39 -15.05
C ALA A 252 28.58 12.90 -14.86
N LEU A 253 28.22 13.37 -13.66
CA LEU A 253 28.44 14.74 -13.22
C LEU A 253 29.93 15.06 -13.39
N LEU A 254 30.22 16.26 -13.87
CA LEU A 254 31.59 16.76 -14.02
C LEU A 254 32.24 16.84 -12.63
N THR A 255 33.07 15.86 -12.29
CA THR A 255 33.90 15.94 -11.07
C THR A 255 35.07 16.88 -11.30
N ASN A 256 35.58 17.52 -10.24
CA ASN A 256 36.73 18.44 -10.33
C ASN A 256 37.94 17.80 -11.04
N ARG A 257 38.16 16.50 -10.83
CA ARG A 257 39.23 15.74 -11.50
C ARG A 257 39.00 15.61 -13.01
N ARG A 258 37.76 15.38 -13.44
CA ARG A 258 37.41 15.33 -14.87
C ARG A 258 37.52 16.70 -15.52
N ILE A 259 37.07 17.74 -14.83
CA ILE A 259 37.22 19.12 -15.32
C ILE A 259 38.71 19.44 -15.52
N ALA A 260 39.55 19.18 -14.53
CA ALA A 260 41.00 19.40 -14.65
C ALA A 260 41.62 18.64 -15.84
N LEU A 261 41.23 17.38 -16.04
CA LEU A 261 41.70 16.56 -17.16
C LEU A 261 41.28 17.13 -18.51
N LEU A 262 40.00 17.48 -18.69
CA LEU A 262 39.47 18.02 -19.94
C LEU A 262 40.05 19.41 -20.24
N THR A 263 40.24 20.24 -19.20
CA THR A 263 40.92 21.53 -19.31
C THR A 263 42.37 21.33 -19.76
N GLY A 264 43.10 20.36 -19.19
CA GLY A 264 44.46 20.04 -19.62
C GLY A 264 44.53 19.63 -21.09
N ALA A 265 43.61 18.78 -21.55
CA ALA A 265 43.52 18.39 -22.96
C ALA A 265 43.24 19.60 -23.87
N ALA A 266 42.33 20.50 -23.46
CA ALA A 266 42.02 21.72 -24.21
C ALA A 266 43.17 22.74 -24.25
N LEU A 267 43.97 22.81 -23.19
CA LEU A 267 45.14 23.68 -23.11
C LEU A 267 46.36 23.14 -23.85
N THR A 268 46.33 21.90 -24.34
CA THR A 268 47.49 21.29 -25.02
C THR A 268 47.85 22.03 -26.31
N ALA A 269 46.86 22.43 -27.11
CA ALA A 269 47.10 23.15 -28.36
C ALA A 269 47.73 24.55 -28.16
N PRO A 270 47.16 25.46 -27.33
CA PRO A 270 47.80 26.76 -27.07
C PRO A 270 49.12 26.62 -26.30
N GLY A 271 49.24 25.65 -25.39
CA GLY A 271 50.48 25.37 -24.67
C GLY A 271 51.60 24.93 -25.60
N LEU A 272 51.30 24.04 -26.55
CA LEU A 272 52.27 23.59 -27.54
C LEU A 272 52.71 24.73 -28.47
N LEU A 273 51.76 25.55 -28.94
CA LEU A 273 52.06 26.73 -29.76
C LEU A 273 52.99 27.70 -29.03
N ALA A 274 52.69 28.01 -27.76
CA ALA A 274 53.51 28.88 -26.94
C ALA A 274 54.91 28.30 -26.69
N ALA A 275 55.00 26.99 -26.42
CA ALA A 275 56.28 26.30 -26.22
C ALA A 275 57.14 26.30 -27.49
N GLN A 276 56.57 25.99 -28.65
CA GLN A 276 57.30 26.01 -29.93
C GLN A 276 57.78 27.43 -30.27
N ALA A 277 56.94 28.44 -30.05
CA ALA A 277 57.31 29.84 -30.25
C ALA A 277 58.45 30.27 -29.31
N ALA A 278 58.40 29.89 -28.03
CA ALA A 278 59.42 30.22 -27.04
C ALA A 278 60.77 29.52 -27.29
N LEU A 279 60.73 28.26 -27.75
CA LEU A 279 61.92 27.47 -28.06
C LEU A 279 62.51 27.79 -29.45
N GLY A 280 61.86 28.63 -30.25
CA GLY A 280 62.29 28.96 -31.61
C GLY A 280 62.23 27.77 -32.58
N VAL A 281 61.42 26.75 -32.28
CA VAL A 281 61.26 25.54 -33.09
C VAL A 281 60.18 25.78 -34.15
N ARG A 282 60.24 25.06 -35.27
CA ARG A 282 59.25 25.13 -36.36
C ARG A 282 57.83 24.94 -35.83
N ILE A 283 56.95 25.87 -36.17
CA ILE A 283 55.52 25.81 -35.83
C ILE A 283 54.76 25.15 -36.98
N ASP A 284 54.21 23.97 -36.73
CA ASP A 284 53.30 23.30 -37.65
C ASP A 284 51.87 23.82 -37.40
N ALA A 285 51.53 24.93 -38.05
CA ALA A 285 50.26 25.63 -37.83
C ALA A 285 49.02 24.77 -38.18
N TYR A 286 49.08 23.94 -39.24
CA TYR A 286 47.92 23.17 -39.71
C TYR A 286 47.48 22.07 -38.71
N PRO A 287 48.36 21.20 -38.20
CA PRO A 287 47.99 20.21 -37.17
C PRO A 287 47.46 20.85 -35.88
N ILE A 288 48.09 21.94 -35.42
CA ILE A 288 47.64 22.67 -34.23
C ILE A 288 46.24 23.26 -34.47
N ALA A 289 46.01 23.92 -35.61
CA ALA A 289 44.70 24.46 -35.97
C ALA A 289 43.63 23.37 -36.07
N ALA A 290 43.94 22.24 -36.73
CA ALA A 290 43.02 21.11 -36.85
C ALA A 290 42.64 20.52 -35.48
N GLY A 291 43.62 20.37 -34.59
CA GLY A 291 43.36 19.88 -33.23
C GLY A 291 42.57 20.87 -32.38
N CYS A 292 42.81 22.18 -32.50
CA CYS A 292 41.98 23.22 -31.87
C CYS A 292 40.52 23.11 -32.30
N VAL A 293 40.26 23.00 -33.62
CA VAL A 293 38.91 22.87 -34.17
C VAL A 293 38.24 21.59 -33.67
N LEU A 294 38.95 20.47 -33.64
CA LEU A 294 38.43 19.19 -33.17
C LEU A 294 38.08 19.25 -31.67
N ILE A 295 38.98 19.73 -30.82
CA ILE A 295 38.74 19.84 -29.37
C ILE A 295 37.60 20.81 -29.08
N PHE A 296 37.53 21.94 -29.80
CA PHE A 296 36.43 22.89 -29.67
C PHE A 296 35.08 22.27 -30.06
N ALA A 297 35.01 21.55 -31.18
CA ALA A 297 33.80 20.85 -31.60
C ALA A 297 33.37 19.79 -30.56
N LEU A 298 34.30 19.02 -30.02
CA LEU A 298 34.03 18.06 -28.95
C LEU A 298 33.56 18.75 -27.67
N ALA A 299 34.13 19.90 -27.30
CA ALA A 299 33.69 20.70 -26.15
C ALA A 299 32.25 21.20 -26.32
N VAL A 300 31.87 21.65 -27.52
CA VAL A 300 30.49 22.07 -27.83
C VAL A 300 29.52 20.89 -27.71
N ILE A 301 29.87 19.73 -28.25
CA ILE A 301 29.06 18.50 -28.10
C ILE A 301 28.92 18.13 -26.62
N ARG A 302 30.00 18.29 -25.83
CA ARG A 302 29.99 18.01 -24.40
C ARG A 302 29.02 18.92 -23.64
N ILE A 303 29.07 20.23 -23.92
CA ILE A 303 28.18 21.22 -23.31
C ILE A 303 26.72 20.89 -23.64
N ARG A 304 26.41 20.52 -24.89
CA ARG A 304 25.06 20.08 -25.29
C ARG A 304 24.59 18.90 -24.44
N GLY A 305 25.43 17.88 -24.27
CA GLY A 305 25.11 16.70 -23.46
C GLY A 305 24.83 17.04 -22.00
N ILE A 306 25.60 17.98 -21.42
CA ILE A 306 25.40 18.45 -20.04
C ILE A 306 24.06 19.20 -19.89
N VAL A 307 23.74 20.10 -20.82
CA VAL A 307 22.47 20.87 -20.78
C VAL A 307 21.27 19.96 -20.88
N VAL A 308 21.28 18.98 -21.80
CA VAL A 308 20.18 18.01 -21.95
C VAL A 308 20.02 17.16 -20.68
N ALA A 309 21.12 16.72 -20.08
CA ALA A 309 21.08 15.97 -18.82
C ALA A 309 20.48 16.81 -17.69
N LEU A 310 20.92 18.06 -17.55
CA LEU A 310 20.42 19.00 -16.53
C LEU A 310 18.91 19.24 -16.68
N LEU A 311 18.44 19.50 -17.90
CA LEU A 311 17.01 19.73 -18.16
C LEU A 311 16.15 18.50 -17.82
N ARG A 312 16.64 17.29 -18.10
CA ARG A 312 15.95 16.05 -17.71
C ARG A 312 15.84 15.91 -16.20
N THR A 313 16.94 16.14 -15.47
CA THR A 313 16.96 16.07 -14.00
C THR A 313 16.02 17.11 -13.37
N LEU A 314 15.96 18.32 -13.90
CA LEU A 314 15.02 19.35 -13.44
C LEU A 314 13.56 18.92 -13.66
N SER A 315 13.22 18.42 -14.84
CA SER A 315 11.87 17.95 -15.14
C SER A 315 11.44 16.74 -14.30
N GLU A 316 12.35 15.81 -14.03
CA GLU A 316 12.07 14.69 -13.12
C GLU A 316 11.82 15.17 -11.68
N ARG A 317 12.59 16.16 -11.22
CA ARG A 317 12.40 16.74 -9.88
C ARG A 317 11.04 17.43 -9.75
N GLU A 318 10.63 18.21 -10.75
CA GLU A 318 9.32 18.88 -10.77
C GLU A 318 8.18 17.85 -10.71
N ARG A 319 8.23 16.80 -11.53
CA ARG A 319 7.22 15.73 -11.53
C ARG A 319 7.16 14.98 -10.19
N LEU A 320 8.30 14.76 -9.55
CA LEU A 320 8.36 14.13 -8.23
C LEU A 320 7.73 15.04 -7.17
N GLN A 321 7.98 16.35 -7.25
CA GLN A 321 7.39 17.31 -6.33
C GLN A 321 5.86 17.37 -6.48
N GLU A 322 5.34 17.46 -7.71
CA GLU A 322 3.89 17.43 -7.97
C GLU A 322 3.23 16.16 -7.44
N ARG A 323 3.87 15.00 -7.64
CA ARG A 323 3.37 13.71 -7.10
C ARG A 323 3.36 13.68 -5.57
N LEU A 324 4.39 14.22 -4.93
CA LEU A 324 4.46 14.29 -3.46
C LEU A 324 3.39 15.23 -2.90
N GLU A 325 3.14 16.36 -3.56
CA GLU A 325 2.07 17.28 -3.18
C GLU A 325 0.68 16.64 -3.34
N GLN A 326 0.44 15.94 -4.45
CA GLN A 326 -0.81 15.18 -4.65
C GLN A 326 -0.98 14.08 -3.59
N GLN A 327 0.08 13.32 -3.27
CA GLN A 327 0.02 12.27 -2.23
C GLN A 327 -0.13 12.82 -0.81
N ALA A 328 0.40 14.02 -0.55
CA ALA A 328 0.31 14.66 0.76
C ALA A 328 -1.09 15.23 1.05
N LEU A 329 -1.86 15.59 0.01
CA LEU A 329 -3.13 16.32 0.15
C LEU A 329 -4.36 15.55 -0.35
N HIS A 330 -4.20 14.49 -1.14
CA HIS A 330 -5.30 13.71 -1.69
C HIS A 330 -5.24 12.23 -1.26
N ASP A 331 -6.40 11.59 -1.22
CA ASP A 331 -6.52 10.14 -1.03
C ASP A 331 -6.13 9.43 -2.35
N PRO A 332 -5.16 8.51 -2.35
CA PRO A 332 -4.64 7.91 -3.58
C PRO A 332 -5.63 6.98 -4.29
N LEU A 333 -6.63 6.45 -3.57
CA LEU A 333 -7.63 5.55 -4.16
C LEU A 333 -8.74 6.36 -4.87
N THR A 334 -9.31 7.34 -4.17
CA THR A 334 -10.51 8.07 -4.64
C THR A 334 -10.19 9.39 -5.33
N GLY A 335 -8.98 9.93 -5.16
CA GLY A 335 -8.58 11.25 -5.65
C GLY A 335 -9.24 12.43 -4.91
N LEU A 336 -10.05 12.17 -3.88
CA LEU A 336 -10.65 13.18 -3.02
C LEU A 336 -9.61 13.84 -2.12
N ALA A 337 -9.97 14.94 -1.45
CA ALA A 337 -9.12 15.50 -0.40
C ALA A 337 -8.88 14.45 0.70
N ASN A 338 -7.67 14.41 1.25
CA ASN A 338 -7.40 13.59 2.42
C ASN A 338 -7.70 14.39 3.71
N ARG A 339 -7.52 13.75 4.86
CA ARG A 339 -7.74 14.36 6.17
C ARG A 339 -6.95 15.65 6.38
N ALA A 340 -5.73 15.76 5.85
CA ALA A 340 -4.89 16.95 5.99
C ALA A 340 -5.48 18.13 5.20
N LEU A 341 -5.79 17.94 3.92
CA LEU A 341 -6.39 18.97 3.09
C LEU A 341 -7.80 19.38 3.58
N PHE A 342 -8.60 18.42 4.05
CA PHE A 342 -9.91 18.73 4.63
C PHE A 342 -9.79 19.60 5.88
N SER A 343 -8.86 19.27 6.78
CA SER A 343 -8.64 20.03 8.01
C SER A 343 -8.14 21.44 7.74
N ASP A 344 -7.25 21.60 6.75
CA ASP A 344 -6.75 22.89 6.30
C ASP A 344 -7.89 23.76 5.72
N ARG A 345 -8.69 23.21 4.80
CA ARG A 345 -9.84 23.92 4.23
C ARG A 345 -10.90 24.27 5.28
N LEU A 346 -11.17 23.39 6.23
CA LEU A 346 -12.08 23.68 7.33
C LEU A 346 -11.55 24.82 8.20
N ALA A 347 -10.24 24.85 8.50
CA ALA A 347 -9.62 25.94 9.26
C ALA A 347 -9.64 27.26 8.49
N HIS A 348 -9.42 27.23 7.17
CA HIS A 348 -9.48 28.40 6.31
C HIS A 348 -10.90 28.95 6.13
N ALA A 349 -11.89 28.07 5.93
CA ALA A 349 -13.29 28.44 5.85
C ALA A 349 -13.78 29.05 7.17
N ALA A 350 -13.35 28.46 8.29
CA ALA A 350 -13.53 29.04 9.61
C ALA A 350 -12.90 30.44 9.74
N SER A 351 -11.63 30.64 9.41
CA SER A 351 -10.98 31.95 9.61
C SER A 351 -11.64 33.10 8.84
N ARG A 352 -12.33 32.79 7.73
CA ARG A 352 -13.08 33.76 6.91
C ARG A 352 -14.49 34.07 7.41
N ALA A 353 -15.09 33.23 8.27
CA ALA A 353 -16.45 33.44 8.73
C ALA A 353 -16.52 34.49 9.85
N ASN A 354 -17.49 35.41 9.77
CA ASN A 354 -17.70 36.42 10.80
C ASN A 354 -18.10 35.73 12.13
N PRO A 355 -17.44 36.03 13.28
CA PRO A 355 -17.78 35.44 14.58
C PRO A 355 -19.24 35.59 15.03
N LEU A 356 -19.96 36.57 14.47
CA LEU A 356 -21.36 36.86 14.77
C LEU A 356 -22.36 36.09 13.87
N ASP A 357 -21.90 35.46 12.77
CA ASP A 357 -22.74 34.67 11.86
C ASP A 357 -22.73 33.19 12.28
N CYS A 358 -23.66 32.80 13.15
CA CYS A 358 -23.94 31.40 13.44
C CYS A 358 -24.69 30.76 12.25
N GLY A 359 -24.05 29.80 11.56
CA GLY A 359 -24.75 28.92 10.60
C GLY A 359 -24.29 28.92 9.14
N ARG A 360 -23.16 29.57 8.78
CA ARG A 360 -22.65 29.55 7.39
C ARG A 360 -21.78 28.35 7.01
N LEU A 361 -21.40 27.51 7.96
CA LEU A 361 -20.55 26.34 7.75
C LEU A 361 -21.24 25.09 8.29
N ALA A 362 -21.24 24.02 7.51
CA ALA A 362 -21.65 22.70 7.96
C ALA A 362 -20.63 21.65 7.56
N VAL A 363 -20.44 20.69 8.45
CA VAL A 363 -19.66 19.49 8.21
C VAL A 363 -20.62 18.31 8.23
N LEU A 364 -20.59 17.52 7.16
CA LEU A 364 -21.24 16.23 7.10
C LEU A 364 -20.16 15.16 7.27
N MET A 365 -20.33 14.27 8.23
CA MET A 365 -19.56 13.04 8.35
C MET A 365 -20.41 11.89 7.81
N LEU A 366 -19.81 11.03 7.00
CA LEU A 366 -20.48 9.89 6.38
C LEU A 366 -19.68 8.63 6.60
N ASP A 367 -20.38 7.53 6.87
CA ASP A 367 -19.80 6.19 6.97
C ASP A 367 -20.68 5.20 6.22
N LEU A 368 -20.03 4.30 5.46
CA LEU A 368 -20.74 3.30 4.67
C LEU A 368 -21.15 2.11 5.53
N ASP A 369 -22.45 1.96 5.73
CA ASP A 369 -22.99 0.90 6.57
C ASP A 369 -22.66 -0.49 5.98
N GLY A 370 -22.00 -1.32 6.79
CA GLY A 370 -21.70 -2.71 6.41
C GLY A 370 -20.55 -2.88 5.41
N PHE A 371 -19.74 -1.85 5.14
CA PHE A 371 -18.60 -1.94 4.21
C PHE A 371 -17.61 -3.07 4.54
N LYS A 372 -17.39 -3.35 5.83
CA LYS A 372 -16.56 -4.49 6.26
C LYS A 372 -17.09 -5.83 5.72
N SER A 373 -18.41 -6.05 5.74
CA SER A 373 -19.02 -7.27 5.21
C SER A 373 -18.81 -7.41 3.70
N VAL A 374 -18.79 -6.28 2.97
CA VAL A 374 -18.44 -6.28 1.53
C VAL A 374 -17.01 -6.74 1.32
N ASN A 375 -16.05 -6.22 2.08
CA ASN A 375 -14.65 -6.66 2.00
C ASN A 375 -14.50 -8.15 2.36
N ASP A 376 -15.17 -8.59 3.42
CA ASP A 376 -15.09 -9.98 3.90
C ASP A 376 -15.75 -10.96 2.92
N SER A 377 -16.81 -10.56 2.21
CA SER A 377 -17.59 -11.43 1.33
C SER A 377 -17.15 -11.40 -0.14
N LEU A 378 -16.72 -10.24 -0.64
CA LEU A 378 -16.42 -10.00 -2.07
C LEU A 378 -14.95 -9.61 -2.34
N GLY A 379 -14.16 -9.43 -1.28
CA GLY A 379 -12.74 -9.09 -1.36
C GLY A 379 -12.46 -7.59 -1.46
N HIS A 380 -11.22 -7.22 -1.09
CA HIS A 380 -10.77 -5.83 -1.02
C HIS A 380 -10.79 -5.10 -2.37
N GLU A 381 -10.57 -5.79 -3.50
CA GLU A 381 -10.63 -5.15 -4.83
C GLU A 381 -12.03 -4.61 -5.17
N VAL A 382 -13.08 -5.36 -4.79
CA VAL A 382 -14.47 -4.94 -4.97
C VAL A 382 -14.80 -3.79 -4.01
N GLY A 383 -14.30 -3.85 -2.77
CA GLY A 383 -14.43 -2.76 -1.80
C GLY A 383 -13.77 -1.46 -2.28
N ASP A 384 -12.58 -1.55 -2.87
CA ASP A 384 -11.86 -0.39 -3.41
C ASP A 384 -12.62 0.24 -4.59
N ALA A 385 -13.13 -0.58 -5.51
CA ALA A 385 -13.95 -0.10 -6.62
C ALA A 385 -15.30 0.51 -6.16
N LEU A 386 -15.87 -0.01 -5.07
CA LEU A 386 -17.04 0.57 -4.43
C LEU A 386 -16.73 1.96 -3.85
N LEU A 387 -15.60 2.10 -3.13
CA LEU A 387 -15.17 3.39 -2.57
C LEU A 387 -14.96 4.46 -3.64
N VAL A 388 -14.38 4.09 -4.79
CA VAL A 388 -14.23 4.99 -5.95
C VAL A 388 -15.60 5.43 -6.49
N SER A 389 -16.55 4.51 -6.57
CA SER A 389 -17.91 4.81 -7.05
C SER A 389 -18.68 5.72 -6.08
N VAL A 390 -18.58 5.44 -4.78
CA VAL A 390 -19.14 6.26 -3.70
C VAL A 390 -18.57 7.68 -3.76
N ALA A 391 -17.25 7.82 -3.87
CA ALA A 391 -16.58 9.11 -3.99
C ALA A 391 -17.13 9.95 -5.17
N GLY A 392 -17.33 9.29 -6.32
CA GLY A 392 -17.93 9.92 -7.50
C GLY A 392 -19.36 10.42 -7.24
N ARG A 393 -20.20 9.60 -6.59
CA ARG A 393 -21.58 9.97 -6.25
C ARG A 393 -21.67 11.13 -5.26
N ILE A 394 -20.87 11.10 -4.19
CA ILE A 394 -20.83 12.20 -3.20
C ILE A 394 -20.40 13.50 -3.88
N ARG A 395 -19.37 13.45 -4.73
CA ARG A 395 -18.86 14.63 -5.46
C ARG A 395 -19.91 15.22 -6.41
N ALA A 396 -20.73 14.39 -7.04
CA ALA A 396 -21.82 14.84 -7.91
C ALA A 396 -22.99 15.47 -7.13
N CYS A 397 -23.09 15.24 -5.81
CA CYS A 397 -24.14 15.80 -4.97
C CYS A 397 -23.83 17.19 -4.42
N VAL A 398 -22.60 17.68 -4.54
CA VAL A 398 -22.14 18.93 -3.91
C VAL A 398 -21.67 19.95 -4.95
N ARG A 399 -21.51 21.21 -4.55
CA ARG A 399 -21.03 22.26 -5.45
C ARG A 399 -19.51 22.20 -5.59
N PRO A 400 -18.94 22.79 -6.66
CA PRO A 400 -17.47 22.89 -6.80
C PRO A 400 -16.77 23.67 -5.68
N SER A 401 -17.49 24.57 -4.99
CA SER A 401 -17.01 25.30 -3.82
C SER A 401 -16.92 24.44 -2.56
N ASP A 402 -17.70 23.36 -2.48
CA ASP A 402 -17.73 22.46 -1.33
C ASP A 402 -16.54 21.50 -1.40
N THR A 403 -16.06 21.04 -0.25
CA THR A 403 -14.92 20.11 -0.19
C THR A 403 -15.40 18.73 0.21
N VAL A 404 -15.15 17.74 -0.64
CA VAL A 404 -15.36 16.31 -0.34
C VAL A 404 -14.02 15.66 -0.04
N ALA A 405 -13.95 14.95 1.08
CA ALA A 405 -12.76 14.24 1.53
C ALA A 405 -13.08 12.79 1.90
N ARG A 406 -12.06 11.94 1.77
CA ARG A 406 -12.03 10.61 2.41
C ARG A 406 -11.08 10.68 3.59
N LEU A 407 -11.59 10.42 4.78
CA LEU A 407 -10.83 10.58 6.02
C LEU A 407 -10.06 9.32 6.44
N GLY A 408 -10.42 8.18 5.85
CA GLY A 408 -9.80 6.87 6.03
C GLY A 408 -10.86 5.76 5.97
N GLY A 409 -10.47 4.54 5.56
CA GLY A 409 -11.41 3.40 5.50
C GLY A 409 -12.65 3.70 4.64
N ASP A 410 -13.82 3.58 5.24
CA ASP A 410 -15.17 3.85 4.72
C ASP A 410 -15.73 5.23 5.13
N GLU A 411 -14.93 6.08 5.79
CA GLU A 411 -15.34 7.40 6.25
C GLU A 411 -15.10 8.49 5.20
N PHE A 412 -16.16 9.25 4.91
CA PHE A 412 -16.13 10.43 4.05
C PHE A 412 -16.58 11.66 4.82
N ALA A 413 -16.11 12.84 4.40
CA ALA A 413 -16.56 14.10 4.95
C ALA A 413 -16.86 15.11 3.84
N VAL A 414 -17.87 15.94 4.08
CA VAL A 414 -18.23 17.06 3.21
C VAL A 414 -18.22 18.34 4.03
N LEU A 415 -17.47 19.33 3.57
CA LEU A 415 -17.49 20.70 4.07
C LEU A 415 -18.32 21.54 3.11
N ILE A 416 -19.40 22.13 3.63
CA ILE A 416 -20.26 23.04 2.89
C ILE A 416 -19.99 24.45 3.40
N GLU A 417 -19.58 25.33 2.49
CA GLU A 417 -19.30 26.74 2.75
C GLU A 417 -20.49 27.61 2.33
N GLU A 418 -20.68 28.75 2.99
CA GLU A 418 -21.71 29.77 2.66
C GLU A 418 -23.15 29.26 2.67
N ILE A 419 -23.53 28.60 3.76
CA ILE A 419 -24.89 28.09 3.96
C ILE A 419 -25.88 29.24 4.24
N SER A 420 -27.01 29.23 3.52
CA SER A 420 -28.12 30.16 3.69
C SER A 420 -29.00 29.84 4.90
N ASP A 421 -29.17 28.55 5.20
CA ASP A 421 -30.03 28.02 6.26
C ASP A 421 -29.63 26.57 6.61
N VAL A 422 -29.98 26.12 7.82
CA VAL A 422 -29.79 24.73 8.28
C VAL A 422 -30.37 23.72 7.27
N GLY A 423 -31.50 24.08 6.64
CA GLY A 423 -32.16 23.26 5.63
C GLY A 423 -31.30 22.97 4.40
N ALA A 424 -30.37 23.86 4.00
CA ALA A 424 -29.51 23.62 2.83
C ALA A 424 -28.55 22.44 3.03
N ALA A 425 -27.94 22.32 4.21
CA ALA A 425 -27.05 21.19 4.50
C ALA A 425 -27.82 19.88 4.64
N VAL A 426 -29.02 19.93 5.25
CA VAL A 426 -29.91 18.76 5.35
C VAL A 426 -30.30 18.26 3.95
N ARG A 427 -30.69 19.15 3.04
CA ARG A 427 -30.99 18.79 1.63
C ARG A 427 -29.78 18.18 0.90
N VAL A 428 -28.55 18.51 1.30
CA VAL A 428 -27.35 17.88 0.75
C VAL A 428 -27.17 16.48 1.33
N ALA A 429 -27.37 16.30 2.64
CA ALA A 429 -27.33 14.99 3.30
C ALA A 429 -28.36 14.02 2.72
N GLU A 430 -29.62 14.45 2.57
CA GLU A 430 -30.71 13.67 1.95
C GLU A 430 -30.34 13.27 0.51
N ARG A 431 -29.88 14.23 -0.29
CA ARG A 431 -29.46 13.96 -1.68
C ARG A 431 -28.31 12.97 -1.75
N ILE A 432 -27.34 13.04 -0.83
CA ILE A 432 -26.25 12.07 -0.77
C ILE A 432 -26.80 10.68 -0.43
N LEU A 433 -27.64 10.56 0.61
CA LEU A 433 -28.26 9.30 1.00
C LEU A 433 -29.05 8.65 -0.15
N ASP A 434 -29.88 9.43 -0.84
CA ASP A 434 -30.67 8.96 -1.99
C ASP A 434 -29.76 8.41 -3.10
N ARG A 435 -28.69 9.14 -3.45
CA ARG A 435 -27.74 8.71 -4.48
C ARG A 435 -26.91 7.50 -4.07
N LEU A 436 -26.53 7.39 -2.79
CA LEU A 436 -25.80 6.23 -2.30
C LEU A 436 -26.68 4.98 -2.24
N GLY A 437 -27.99 5.13 -2.08
CA GLY A 437 -28.98 4.04 -2.10
C GLY A 437 -29.24 3.39 -3.47
N GLU A 438 -28.79 4.00 -4.57
CA GLU A 438 -28.92 3.43 -5.92
C GLU A 438 -28.00 2.19 -6.10
N PRO A 439 -28.39 1.16 -6.89
CA PRO A 439 -27.55 -0.01 -7.18
C PRO A 439 -26.17 0.34 -7.74
N TYR A 440 -25.12 -0.43 -7.39
CA TYR A 440 -23.77 -0.25 -7.93
C TYR A 440 -23.47 -1.30 -9.00
N SER A 441 -22.84 -0.90 -10.11
CA SER A 441 -22.46 -1.84 -11.20
C SER A 441 -21.16 -2.62 -10.91
N VAL A 442 -20.64 -2.58 -9.70
CA VAL A 442 -19.36 -3.16 -9.31
C VAL A 442 -19.58 -4.58 -8.77
N GLY A 443 -18.99 -5.60 -9.39
CA GLY A 443 -18.91 -6.96 -8.83
C GLY A 443 -20.25 -7.70 -8.59
N GLY A 444 -21.34 -7.29 -9.23
CA GLY A 444 -22.66 -7.90 -9.00
C GLY A 444 -23.36 -7.48 -7.70
N VAL A 445 -22.90 -6.39 -7.07
CA VAL A 445 -23.51 -5.80 -5.87
C VAL A 445 -24.89 -5.22 -6.22
N GLY A 446 -25.95 -6.02 -6.04
CA GLY A 446 -27.32 -5.61 -6.38
C GLY A 446 -27.81 -4.39 -5.59
N ARG A 447 -27.48 -4.33 -4.29
CA ARG A 447 -27.67 -3.18 -3.39
C ARG A 447 -26.71 -3.31 -2.21
N VAL A 448 -25.65 -2.52 -2.15
CA VAL A 448 -24.95 -2.26 -0.87
C VAL A 448 -24.44 -0.82 -0.85
N ALA A 449 -24.86 -0.14 0.20
CA ALA A 449 -24.22 0.94 0.95
C ALA A 449 -25.29 1.97 1.33
N ALA A 450 -26.17 1.58 2.26
CA ALA A 450 -26.75 2.58 3.13
C ALA A 450 -25.59 3.35 3.77
N ALA A 451 -25.73 4.66 3.94
CA ALA A 451 -24.75 5.45 4.65
C ALA A 451 -25.42 6.05 5.87
N SER A 452 -24.67 6.16 6.95
CA SER A 452 -25.08 6.94 8.10
C SER A 452 -24.40 8.30 8.04
N VAL A 453 -25.19 9.37 8.17
CA VAL A 453 -24.70 10.75 7.98
C VAL A 453 -24.91 11.57 9.25
N GLY A 454 -23.85 12.20 9.74
CA GLY A 454 -23.92 13.16 10.84
C GLY A 454 -23.72 14.58 10.34
N VAL A 455 -24.61 15.50 10.68
CA VAL A 455 -24.56 16.90 10.23
C VAL A 455 -24.29 17.80 11.43
N ALA A 456 -23.20 18.57 11.41
CA ALA A 456 -22.92 19.58 12.44
C ALA A 456 -22.80 20.98 11.85
N PHE A 457 -23.34 21.95 12.59
CA PHE A 457 -23.31 23.38 12.28
C PHE A 457 -22.54 24.10 13.37
N GLY A 458 -21.78 25.14 13.02
CA GLY A 458 -21.12 25.92 14.05
C GLY A 458 -20.37 27.13 13.52
N PRO A 459 -20.06 28.08 14.43
CA PRO A 459 -19.26 29.23 14.09
C PRO A 459 -17.81 28.82 13.81
N ALA A 460 -17.14 29.61 12.97
CA ALA A 460 -15.72 29.55 12.63
C ALA A 460 -14.77 29.11 13.75
N ARG A 461 -14.96 29.63 14.96
CA ARG A 461 -14.02 29.48 16.09
C ARG A 461 -13.89 28.03 16.60
N GLU A 462 -14.74 27.14 16.14
CA GLU A 462 -14.92 25.77 16.62
C GLU A 462 -14.68 24.70 15.54
N ALA A 463 -13.88 25.02 14.51
CA ALA A 463 -13.54 24.10 13.40
C ALA A 463 -13.18 22.67 13.83
N LYS A 464 -12.38 22.51 14.90
CA LYS A 464 -11.99 21.18 15.41
C LYS A 464 -13.12 20.47 16.15
N SER A 465 -14.02 21.19 16.82
CA SER A 465 -15.20 20.58 17.44
C SER A 465 -16.26 20.20 16.41
N LEU A 466 -16.37 20.93 15.29
CA LEU A 466 -17.35 20.63 14.23
C LEU A 466 -17.20 19.22 13.65
N LEU A 467 -15.98 18.79 13.36
CA LEU A 467 -15.75 17.45 12.84
C LEU A 467 -16.12 16.36 13.86
N ARG A 468 -15.82 16.61 15.15
CA ARG A 468 -16.16 15.71 16.26
C ARG A 468 -17.66 15.65 16.53
N ASP A 469 -18.35 16.79 16.38
CA ASP A 469 -19.78 16.89 16.58
C ASP A 469 -20.54 16.22 15.41
N ALA A 470 -20.04 16.34 14.18
CA ALA A 470 -20.56 15.60 13.03
C ALA A 470 -20.36 14.09 13.19
N ASP A 471 -19.19 13.65 13.68
CA ASP A 471 -18.92 12.25 14.01
C ASP A 471 -19.88 11.70 15.08
N ALA A 472 -20.12 12.48 16.14
CA ALA A 472 -21.08 12.10 17.19
C ALA A 472 -22.51 11.95 16.65
N ALA A 473 -22.94 12.85 15.75
CA ALA A 473 -24.25 12.76 15.11
C ALA A 473 -24.34 11.54 14.17
N MET A 474 -23.28 11.26 13.41
CA MET A 474 -23.20 10.09 12.53
C MET A 474 -23.31 8.79 13.32
N TYR A 475 -22.65 8.72 14.48
CA TYR A 475 -22.77 7.58 15.37
C TYR A 475 -24.21 7.35 15.83
N VAL A 476 -24.91 8.41 16.23
CA VAL A 476 -26.34 8.33 16.61
C VAL A 476 -27.22 7.93 15.41
N ALA A 477 -26.88 8.35 14.19
CA ALA A 477 -27.57 7.91 12.99
C ALA A 477 -27.44 6.38 12.77
N LYS A 478 -26.26 5.80 13.03
CA LYS A 478 -26.04 4.35 12.98
C LYS A 478 -26.91 3.60 13.99
N GLU A 479 -27.01 4.12 15.21
CA GLU A 479 -27.80 3.46 16.29
C GLU A 479 -29.30 3.50 16.02
N ARG A 480 -29.80 4.56 15.40
CA ARG A 480 -31.23 4.75 15.10
C ARG A 480 -31.69 4.05 13.81
N GLY A 481 -30.99 3.00 13.37
CA GLY A 481 -31.43 2.17 12.24
C GLY A 481 -30.63 2.33 10.94
N LYS A 482 -29.49 3.05 10.94
CA LYS A 482 -28.61 3.23 9.76
C LYS A 482 -29.31 3.87 8.55
N GLY A 483 -28.59 4.13 7.45
CA GLY A 483 -29.21 4.63 6.21
C GLY A 483 -29.93 5.96 6.33
N ARG A 484 -29.53 6.81 7.29
CA ARG A 484 -30.21 8.06 7.63
C ARG A 484 -29.23 9.12 8.07
N TYR A 485 -29.72 10.35 8.20
CA TYR A 485 -28.96 11.44 8.77
C TYR A 485 -29.44 11.81 10.17
N GLU A 486 -28.54 12.35 10.98
CA GLU A 486 -28.83 13.01 12.24
C GLU A 486 -28.13 14.36 12.31
N VAL A 487 -28.85 15.36 12.82
CA VAL A 487 -28.28 16.68 13.06
C VAL A 487 -27.74 16.70 14.49
N PHE A 488 -26.51 17.18 14.65
CA PHE A 488 -25.85 17.22 15.94
C PHE A 488 -26.66 18.00 16.97
N GLU A 489 -26.93 17.33 18.09
CA GLU A 489 -27.40 17.95 19.31
C GLU A 489 -26.36 17.75 20.43
N PRO A 490 -26.18 18.69 21.37
CA PRO A 490 -25.17 18.57 22.43
C PRO A 490 -25.21 17.26 23.22
N ARG A 491 -26.40 16.64 23.39
CA ARG A 491 -26.57 15.34 24.06
C ARG A 491 -25.86 14.18 23.34
N MET A 492 -25.67 14.27 22.02
CA MET A 492 -25.06 13.22 21.20
C MET A 492 -23.57 13.04 21.50
N ARG A 493 -22.89 14.08 21.99
CA ARG A 493 -21.45 14.05 22.28
C ARG A 493 -21.05 12.97 23.30
N ASN A 494 -21.99 12.54 24.14
CA ASN A 494 -21.77 11.52 25.17
C ASN A 494 -22.44 10.17 24.87
N ALA A 495 -23.13 10.00 23.74
CA ALA A 495 -23.92 8.80 23.45
C ALA A 495 -23.09 7.51 23.51
N ARG A 496 -21.89 7.51 22.89
CA ARG A 496 -20.98 6.36 22.90
C ARG A 496 -20.47 6.01 24.30
N ALA A 497 -20.20 7.02 25.14
CA ALA A 497 -19.75 6.81 26.52
C ALA A 497 -20.89 6.29 27.40
N GLU A 498 -22.11 6.80 27.20
CA GLU A 498 -23.31 6.33 27.92
C GLU A 498 -23.66 4.89 27.55
N LYS A 499 -23.48 4.49 26.29
CA LYS A 499 -23.67 3.09 25.86
C LYS A 499 -22.69 2.12 26.51
N LEU A 500 -21.39 2.44 26.51
CA LEU A 500 -20.37 1.62 27.18
C LEU A 500 -20.67 1.49 28.68
N ARG A 501 -21.12 2.57 29.30
CA ARG A 501 -21.56 2.56 30.69
C ARG A 501 -22.79 1.66 30.88
N LEU A 502 -23.80 1.80 30.02
CA LEU A 502 -25.03 1.01 30.08
C LEU A 502 -24.75 -0.50 29.91
N GLU A 503 -23.86 -0.88 28.98
CA GLU A 503 -23.43 -2.27 28.80
C GLU A 503 -22.78 -2.83 30.08
N ALA A 504 -21.87 -2.06 30.69
CA ALA A 504 -21.23 -2.48 31.94
C ALA A 504 -22.24 -2.63 33.09
N GLU A 505 -23.21 -1.71 33.17
CA GLU A 505 -24.28 -1.77 34.17
C GLU A 505 -25.20 -2.98 33.94
N LEU A 506 -25.59 -3.30 32.70
CA LEU A 506 -26.43 -4.46 32.37
C LEU A 506 -25.76 -5.79 32.72
N ARG A 507 -24.47 -5.92 32.43
CA ARG A 507 -23.70 -7.13 32.79
C ARG A 507 -23.71 -7.34 34.29
N ALA A 508 -23.51 -6.27 35.06
CA ALA A 508 -23.49 -6.32 36.50
C ALA A 508 -24.90 -6.49 37.12
N ALA A 509 -25.94 -5.96 36.48
CA ALA A 509 -27.34 -6.14 36.87
C ALA A 509 -27.78 -7.61 36.80
N LEU A 510 -27.33 -8.33 35.78
CA LEU A 510 -27.60 -9.76 35.63
C LEU A 510 -26.97 -10.57 36.78
N GLU A 511 -25.73 -10.25 37.16
CA GLU A 511 -25.03 -10.91 38.28
C GLU A 511 -25.66 -10.58 39.65
N ARG A 512 -26.19 -9.37 39.81
CA ARG A 512 -26.82 -8.91 41.06
C ARG A 512 -28.31 -9.25 41.18
N GLY A 513 -28.93 -9.86 40.16
CA GLY A 513 -30.35 -10.21 40.18
C GLY A 513 -31.28 -9.00 40.16
N GLU A 514 -30.90 -7.95 39.43
CA GLU A 514 -31.68 -6.70 39.33
C GLU A 514 -32.79 -6.73 38.28
N PHE A 515 -32.97 -7.85 37.57
CA PHE A 515 -34.06 -8.01 36.62
C PHE A 515 -35.32 -8.54 37.31
N ALA A 516 -36.48 -8.06 36.86
CA ALA A 516 -37.80 -8.50 37.26
C ALA A 516 -38.64 -8.83 36.02
N VAL A 517 -39.66 -9.68 36.16
CA VAL A 517 -40.62 -9.98 35.10
C VAL A 517 -41.98 -9.43 35.52
N HIS A 518 -42.51 -8.50 34.74
CA HIS A 518 -43.90 -8.06 34.86
C HIS A 518 -44.76 -8.85 33.88
N TYR A 519 -46.04 -8.98 34.19
CA TYR A 519 -46.97 -9.74 33.36
C TYR A 519 -48.13 -8.86 32.91
N GLN A 520 -48.53 -8.99 31.66
CA GLN A 520 -49.71 -8.33 31.11
C GLN A 520 -50.76 -9.37 30.69
N PRO A 521 -51.99 -9.32 31.21
CA PRO A 521 -53.07 -10.23 30.82
C PRO A 521 -53.52 -10.03 29.38
N ILE A 522 -53.83 -11.15 28.72
CA ILE A 522 -54.46 -11.24 27.40
C ILE A 522 -55.82 -11.92 27.58
N VAL A 523 -56.86 -11.25 27.08
CA VAL A 523 -58.27 -11.61 27.32
C VAL A 523 -58.88 -12.19 26.06
N SER A 524 -59.65 -13.27 26.22
CA SER A 524 -60.44 -13.85 25.13
C SER A 524 -61.71 -13.06 24.88
N PHE A 525 -61.99 -12.70 23.62
CA PHE A 525 -63.26 -12.05 23.27
C PHE A 525 -64.46 -12.98 23.43
N ALA A 526 -64.26 -14.29 23.32
CA ALA A 526 -65.33 -15.29 23.39
C ALA A 526 -65.82 -15.51 24.83
N THR A 527 -64.91 -15.56 25.80
CA THR A 527 -65.24 -15.86 27.21
C THR A 527 -65.21 -14.62 28.11
N GLY A 528 -64.47 -13.57 27.72
CA GLY A 528 -64.19 -12.42 28.57
C GLY A 528 -63.20 -12.73 29.71
N GLU A 529 -62.60 -13.92 29.70
CA GLU A 529 -61.65 -14.38 30.72
C GLU A 529 -60.20 -14.18 30.25
N VAL A 530 -59.29 -14.08 31.20
CA VAL A 530 -57.85 -14.05 30.93
C VAL A 530 -57.39 -15.46 30.60
N VAL A 531 -56.86 -15.64 29.40
CA VAL A 531 -56.42 -16.95 28.89
C VAL A 531 -54.90 -17.06 28.76
N GLU A 532 -54.22 -15.92 28.68
CA GLU A 532 -52.77 -15.85 28.50
C GLU A 532 -52.20 -14.62 29.22
N VAL A 533 -50.92 -14.69 29.57
CA VAL A 533 -50.15 -13.58 30.13
C VAL A 533 -48.85 -13.42 29.36
N GLU A 534 -48.52 -12.19 28.99
CA GLU A 534 -47.24 -11.86 28.37
C GLU A 534 -46.21 -11.48 29.44
N ALA A 535 -45.04 -12.12 29.40
CA ALA A 535 -43.90 -11.81 30.26
C ALA A 535 -43.05 -10.69 29.67
N LEU A 536 -42.96 -9.59 30.43
CA LEU A 536 -42.30 -8.35 30.04
C LEU A 536 -41.16 -8.05 31.03
N VAL A 537 -39.93 -8.13 30.54
CA VAL A 537 -38.74 -7.86 31.35
C VAL A 537 -38.71 -6.41 31.84
N ARG A 538 -38.28 -6.23 33.08
CA ARG A 538 -38.02 -4.96 33.74
C ARG A 538 -36.66 -4.99 34.39
N TRP A 539 -35.98 -3.85 34.42
CA TRP A 539 -34.72 -3.70 35.14
C TRP A 539 -34.92 -2.77 36.33
N GLU A 540 -34.82 -3.33 37.54
CA GLU A 540 -34.86 -2.60 38.79
C GLU A 540 -33.52 -1.92 39.05
N ARG A 541 -33.34 -0.75 38.44
CA ARG A 541 -32.06 -0.04 38.47
C ARG A 541 -31.90 0.72 39.79
N PRO A 542 -30.85 0.42 40.60
CA PRO A 542 -30.63 1.09 41.87
C PRO A 542 -30.57 2.62 41.72
N GLY A 543 -31.42 3.33 42.48
CA GLY A 543 -31.49 4.80 42.47
C GLY A 543 -32.21 5.44 41.26
N ARG A 544 -32.62 4.67 40.25
CA ARG A 544 -33.44 5.15 39.11
C ARG A 544 -34.83 4.50 39.00
N GLY A 545 -35.08 3.44 39.76
CA GLY A 545 -36.37 2.72 39.75
C GLY A 545 -36.48 1.76 38.56
N THR A 546 -37.70 1.31 38.28
CA THR A 546 -37.99 0.33 37.23
C THR A 546 -37.81 0.91 35.83
N VAL A 547 -36.88 0.33 35.07
CA VAL A 547 -36.57 0.70 33.68
C VAL A 547 -37.23 -0.29 32.72
N GLY A 548 -37.87 0.23 31.68
CA GLY A 548 -38.52 -0.58 30.63
C GLY A 548 -37.54 -1.08 29.56
N PRO A 549 -37.93 -2.10 28.77
CA PRO A 549 -37.05 -2.71 27.76
C PRO A 549 -36.58 -1.71 26.70
N ALA A 550 -37.39 -0.72 26.33
CA ALA A 550 -37.04 0.29 25.32
C ALA A 550 -35.74 1.06 25.61
N GLU A 551 -35.33 1.18 26.89
CA GLU A 551 -34.11 1.91 27.27
C GLU A 551 -32.83 1.06 27.20
N PHE A 552 -32.94 -0.27 27.25
CA PHE A 552 -31.76 -1.15 27.38
C PHE A 552 -31.69 -2.30 26.37
N LEU A 553 -32.79 -2.64 25.70
CA LEU A 553 -32.88 -3.81 24.84
C LEU A 553 -31.89 -3.74 23.68
N SER A 554 -31.79 -2.59 23.01
CA SER A 554 -30.83 -2.38 21.91
C SER A 554 -29.38 -2.63 22.35
N VAL A 555 -28.98 -2.11 23.50
CA VAL A 555 -27.63 -2.32 24.05
C VAL A 555 -27.43 -3.79 24.47
N ALA A 556 -28.46 -4.44 25.00
CA ALA A 556 -28.41 -5.86 25.34
C ALA A 556 -28.25 -6.75 24.10
N GLU A 557 -28.93 -6.42 23.00
CA GLU A 557 -28.84 -7.16 21.74
C GLU A 557 -27.46 -7.00 21.09
N GLU A 558 -26.98 -5.77 20.94
CA GLU A 558 -25.68 -5.49 20.32
C GLU A 558 -24.50 -6.08 21.11
N SER A 559 -24.59 -6.11 22.44
CA SER A 559 -23.56 -6.70 23.31
C SER A 559 -23.69 -8.21 23.49
N GLY A 560 -24.76 -8.82 22.96
CA GLY A 560 -25.08 -10.23 23.16
C GLY A 560 -25.60 -10.57 24.57
N LEU A 561 -25.76 -9.59 25.47
CA LEU A 561 -26.34 -9.76 26.80
C LEU A 561 -27.83 -10.15 26.75
N ILE A 562 -28.52 -9.94 25.63
CA ILE A 562 -29.91 -10.37 25.45
C ILE A 562 -30.09 -11.89 25.58
N VAL A 563 -29.09 -12.68 25.20
CA VAL A 563 -29.15 -14.14 25.28
C VAL A 563 -29.23 -14.62 26.74
N PRO A 564 -28.31 -14.24 27.64
CA PRO A 564 -28.41 -14.62 29.04
C PRO A 564 -29.59 -13.98 29.78
N ILE A 565 -29.99 -12.74 29.44
CA ILE A 565 -31.20 -12.11 30.00
C ILE A 565 -32.45 -12.90 29.61
N GLY A 566 -32.62 -13.20 28.32
CA GLY A 566 -33.77 -13.93 27.82
C GLY A 566 -33.86 -15.35 28.38
N ARG A 567 -32.72 -16.03 28.58
CA ARG A 567 -32.70 -17.33 29.30
C ARG A 567 -33.24 -17.21 30.73
N TRP A 568 -32.85 -16.16 31.44
CA TRP A 568 -33.34 -15.91 32.80
C TRP A 568 -34.85 -15.60 32.79
N VAL A 569 -35.30 -14.72 31.89
CA VAL A 569 -36.73 -14.38 31.73
C VAL A 569 -37.56 -15.62 31.45
N LEU A 570 -37.11 -16.47 30.52
CA LEU A 570 -37.83 -17.69 30.14
C LEU A 570 -38.01 -18.64 31.34
N ARG A 571 -36.94 -18.86 32.12
CA ARG A 571 -36.98 -19.73 33.30
C ARG A 571 -37.91 -19.18 34.38
N GLU A 572 -37.80 -17.88 34.67
CA GLU A 572 -38.61 -17.23 35.71
C GLU A 572 -40.09 -17.15 35.32
N ALA A 573 -40.38 -16.80 34.06
CA ALA A 573 -41.75 -16.75 33.55
C ALA A 573 -42.42 -18.12 33.56
N CYS A 574 -41.72 -19.18 33.12
CA CYS A 574 -42.26 -20.54 33.17
C CYS A 574 -42.52 -21.00 34.62
N ARG A 575 -41.60 -20.68 35.55
CA ARG A 575 -41.76 -20.97 36.99
C ARG A 575 -43.01 -20.28 37.54
N GLN A 576 -43.17 -18.98 37.27
CA GLN A 576 -44.26 -18.17 37.82
C GLN A 576 -45.63 -18.60 37.28
N VAL A 577 -45.77 -18.83 35.97
CA VAL A 577 -47.06 -19.27 35.41
C VAL A 577 -47.44 -20.67 35.90
N ARG A 578 -46.46 -21.55 36.09
CA ARG A 578 -46.73 -22.86 36.71
C ARG A 578 -47.20 -22.74 38.15
N GLU A 579 -46.71 -21.76 38.90
CA GLU A 579 -47.20 -21.46 40.24
C GLU A 579 -48.67 -21.01 40.21
N TRP A 580 -49.06 -20.17 39.26
CA TRP A 580 -50.46 -19.78 39.04
C TRP A 580 -51.36 -20.94 38.62
N GLN A 581 -50.87 -21.85 37.77
CA GLN A 581 -51.61 -23.06 37.38
C GLN A 581 -51.88 -23.97 38.59
N LYS A 582 -50.92 -24.11 39.51
CA LYS A 582 -51.11 -24.85 40.77
C LYS A 582 -52.12 -24.16 41.69
N GLY A 583 -52.19 -22.83 41.65
CA GLY A 583 -53.11 -22.00 42.45
C GLY A 583 -54.56 -21.95 41.97
N GLY A 584 -54.88 -22.51 40.79
CA GLY A 584 -56.25 -22.64 40.29
C GLY A 584 -56.48 -22.29 38.82
N SER A 585 -55.51 -21.64 38.15
CA SER A 585 -55.61 -21.25 36.74
C SER A 585 -54.96 -22.26 35.80
N ARG A 586 -55.46 -23.51 35.80
CA ARG A 586 -54.78 -24.65 35.14
C ARG A 586 -54.52 -24.47 33.63
N GLU A 587 -55.32 -23.68 32.93
CA GLU A 587 -55.24 -23.47 31.47
C GLU A 587 -54.52 -22.17 31.08
N LEU A 588 -53.96 -21.41 32.03
CA LEU A 588 -53.30 -20.15 31.73
C LEU A 588 -52.03 -20.38 30.90
N ALA A 589 -51.97 -19.74 29.73
CA ALA A 589 -50.79 -19.74 28.86
C ALA A 589 -49.84 -18.58 29.16
N LEU A 590 -48.58 -18.75 28.77
CA LEU A 590 -47.48 -17.80 28.93
C LEU A 590 -46.96 -17.41 27.55
N ALA A 591 -46.89 -16.11 27.26
CA ALA A 591 -46.18 -15.56 26.13
C ALA A 591 -44.83 -14.95 26.55
N VAL A 592 -43.75 -15.26 25.83
CA VAL A 592 -42.40 -14.70 26.07
C VAL A 592 -41.81 -14.22 24.75
N ASN A 593 -41.37 -12.95 24.74
CA ASN A 593 -40.65 -12.35 23.62
C ASN A 593 -39.28 -13.00 23.38
N LEU A 594 -38.96 -13.25 22.10
CA LEU A 594 -37.72 -13.83 21.64
C LEU A 594 -37.03 -12.90 20.63
N SER A 595 -35.87 -12.37 21.01
CA SER A 595 -35.06 -11.52 20.11
C SER A 595 -34.49 -12.32 18.93
N ALA A 596 -34.16 -11.61 17.84
CA ALA A 596 -33.48 -12.19 16.68
C ALA A 596 -32.17 -12.90 17.07
N SER A 597 -31.37 -12.27 17.94
CA SER A 597 -30.11 -12.85 18.43
C SER A 597 -30.31 -14.17 19.19
N GLN A 598 -31.41 -14.31 19.94
CA GLN A 598 -31.74 -15.56 20.61
C GLN A 598 -32.25 -16.63 19.65
N LEU A 599 -33.10 -16.24 18.68
CA LEU A 599 -33.61 -17.15 17.65
C LEU A 599 -32.46 -17.85 16.91
N HIS A 600 -31.37 -17.13 16.64
CA HIS A 600 -30.17 -17.67 15.98
C HIS A 600 -29.13 -18.28 16.95
N HIS A 601 -29.36 -18.28 18.28
CA HIS A 601 -28.40 -18.83 19.24
C HIS A 601 -28.46 -20.38 19.33
N PRO A 602 -27.38 -21.14 19.05
CA PRO A 602 -27.45 -22.61 18.85
C PRO A 602 -28.04 -23.46 19.97
N ARG A 603 -28.12 -22.92 21.20
CA ARG A 603 -28.67 -23.63 22.36
C ARG A 603 -30.13 -23.31 22.67
N LEU A 604 -30.81 -22.47 21.88
CA LEU A 604 -32.16 -21.99 22.20
C LEU A 604 -33.14 -23.13 22.52
N VAL A 605 -33.22 -24.14 21.66
CA VAL A 605 -34.16 -25.27 21.82
C VAL A 605 -33.92 -26.00 23.14
N ARG A 606 -32.65 -26.26 23.45
CA ARG A 606 -32.24 -26.87 24.73
C ARG A 606 -32.55 -25.96 25.92
N GLU A 607 -32.37 -24.66 25.80
CA GLU A 607 -32.68 -23.70 26.87
C GLU A 607 -34.18 -23.65 27.19
N VAL A 608 -35.03 -23.79 26.16
CA VAL A 608 -36.49 -23.92 26.30
C VAL A 608 -36.87 -25.24 26.96
N GLU A 609 -36.29 -26.35 26.51
CA GLU A 609 -36.49 -27.68 27.12
C GLU A 609 -36.11 -27.69 28.61
N GLU A 610 -34.96 -27.09 28.95
CA GLU A 610 -34.50 -26.95 30.34
C GLU A 610 -35.48 -26.10 31.18
N ALA A 611 -35.99 -24.99 30.65
CA ALA A 611 -36.95 -24.13 31.37
C ALA A 611 -38.29 -24.83 31.62
N LEU A 612 -38.82 -25.56 30.62
CA LEU A 612 -40.03 -26.37 30.76
C LEU A 612 -39.82 -27.52 31.75
N GLY A 613 -38.68 -28.21 31.69
CA GLY A 613 -38.33 -29.30 32.60
C GLY A 613 -38.17 -28.85 34.06
N LEU A 614 -37.54 -27.71 34.30
CA LEU A 614 -37.34 -27.15 35.66
C LEU A 614 -38.64 -26.63 36.27
N SER A 615 -39.50 -25.99 35.49
CA SER A 615 -40.77 -25.46 35.97
C SER A 615 -41.84 -26.54 36.10
N GLY A 616 -41.83 -27.54 35.21
CA GLY A 616 -42.92 -28.50 35.02
C GLY A 616 -44.13 -27.89 34.31
N LEU A 617 -43.94 -26.81 33.56
CA LEU A 617 -44.94 -26.24 32.65
C LEU A 617 -45.02 -27.13 31.40
N GLU A 618 -46.23 -27.53 31.00
CA GLU A 618 -46.41 -28.29 29.77
C GLU A 618 -46.19 -27.38 28.55
N ALA A 619 -45.43 -27.85 27.55
CA ALA A 619 -44.98 -27.06 26.41
C ALA A 619 -46.10 -26.30 25.69
N ARG A 620 -47.31 -26.89 25.60
CA ARG A 620 -48.49 -26.27 24.96
C ARG A 620 -48.95 -24.96 25.59
N HIS A 621 -48.54 -24.67 26.82
CA HIS A 621 -48.86 -23.43 27.54
C HIS A 621 -47.76 -22.37 27.37
N LEU A 622 -46.62 -22.71 26.76
CA LEU A 622 -45.60 -21.73 26.41
C LEU A 622 -45.81 -21.29 24.96
N LYS A 623 -45.85 -19.98 24.77
CA LYS A 623 -45.86 -19.31 23.48
C LYS A 623 -44.62 -18.43 23.38
N LEU A 624 -43.87 -18.57 22.29
CA LEU A 624 -42.72 -17.72 22.00
C LEU A 624 -43.11 -16.72 20.92
N GLU A 625 -42.85 -15.44 21.18
CA GLU A 625 -43.20 -14.33 20.29
C GLU A 625 -41.95 -13.88 19.55
N ILE A 626 -42.02 -13.83 18.22
CA ILE A 626 -40.93 -13.37 17.36
C ILE A 626 -41.42 -12.21 16.51
N THR A 627 -40.59 -11.18 16.33
CA THR A 627 -40.94 -10.07 15.43
C THR A 627 -40.84 -10.50 13.97
N GLU A 628 -41.60 -9.83 13.08
CA GLU A 628 -41.54 -10.05 11.63
C GLU A 628 -40.09 -9.97 11.09
N GLN A 629 -39.32 -8.99 11.57
CA GLN A 629 -37.94 -8.77 11.14
C GLN A 629 -37.00 -9.89 11.59
N ALA A 630 -37.14 -10.39 12.82
CA ALA A 630 -36.33 -11.48 13.35
C ALA A 630 -36.47 -12.77 12.53
N ALA A 631 -37.62 -12.97 11.89
CA ALA A 631 -37.91 -14.16 11.10
C ALA A 631 -37.28 -14.13 9.68
N VAL A 632 -36.91 -12.95 9.17
CA VAL A 632 -36.43 -12.77 7.78
C VAL A 632 -34.90 -12.76 7.66
N GLU A 633 -34.17 -12.34 8.71
CA GLU A 633 -32.72 -12.10 8.67
C GLU A 633 -31.89 -13.36 8.28
N ASP A 634 -32.30 -14.56 8.71
CA ASP A 634 -31.87 -15.86 8.18
C ASP A 634 -33.04 -16.86 8.17
N ALA A 635 -33.96 -16.67 7.22
CA ALA A 635 -35.23 -17.39 7.16
C ALA A 635 -35.11 -18.92 7.16
N ARG A 636 -34.01 -19.49 6.64
CA ARG A 636 -33.82 -20.96 6.60
C ARG A 636 -33.42 -21.52 7.95
N GLU A 637 -32.53 -20.83 8.68
CA GLU A 637 -32.14 -21.27 10.01
C GLU A 637 -33.25 -21.01 11.04
N ALA A 638 -33.92 -19.86 10.93
CA ALA A 638 -35.10 -19.55 11.72
C ALA A 638 -36.19 -20.62 11.54
N ALA A 639 -36.54 -20.99 10.30
CA ALA A 639 -37.52 -22.04 10.02
C ALA A 639 -37.24 -23.35 10.76
N ARG A 640 -36.00 -23.88 10.62
CA ARG A 640 -35.61 -25.15 11.25
C ARG A 640 -35.76 -25.12 12.77
N ARG A 641 -35.36 -24.01 13.40
CA ARG A 641 -35.42 -23.88 14.86
C ARG A 641 -36.84 -23.70 15.36
N LEU A 642 -37.68 -22.96 14.63
CA LEU A 642 -39.10 -22.84 14.93
C LEU A 642 -39.81 -24.18 14.78
N GLU A 643 -39.45 -24.99 13.78
CA GLU A 643 -39.92 -26.38 13.64
C GLU A 643 -39.50 -27.25 14.83
N GLU A 644 -38.24 -27.16 15.27
CA GLU A 644 -37.75 -27.88 16.46
C GLU A 644 -38.50 -27.46 17.74
N LEU A 645 -38.77 -26.16 17.93
CA LEU A 645 -39.55 -25.64 19.05
C LEU A 645 -41.02 -26.09 18.99
N SER A 646 -41.62 -26.04 17.81
CA SER A 646 -42.99 -26.52 17.59
C SER A 646 -43.11 -28.03 17.84
N ALA A 647 -42.09 -28.81 17.49
CA ALA A 647 -42.02 -30.25 17.77
C ALA A 647 -41.94 -30.57 19.28
N LEU A 648 -41.42 -29.66 20.11
CA LEU A 648 -41.51 -29.78 21.58
C LEU A 648 -42.94 -29.54 22.10
N GLY A 649 -43.82 -28.98 21.27
CA GLY A 649 -45.19 -28.61 21.62
C GLY A 649 -45.35 -27.15 22.06
N VAL A 650 -44.32 -26.31 21.88
CA VAL A 650 -44.37 -24.86 22.13
C VAL A 650 -45.09 -24.16 20.99
N ARG A 651 -45.93 -23.16 21.31
CA ARG A 651 -46.63 -22.36 20.30
C ARG A 651 -45.77 -21.20 19.82
N ILE A 652 -45.91 -20.81 18.56
CA ILE A 652 -45.17 -19.66 18.00
C ILE A 652 -46.15 -18.54 17.65
N ALA A 653 -45.84 -17.33 18.09
CA ALA A 653 -46.53 -16.11 17.69
C ALA A 653 -45.62 -15.22 16.84
N LEU A 654 -46.21 -14.64 15.80
CA LEU A 654 -45.59 -13.56 15.05
C LEU A 654 -46.08 -12.22 15.61
N ASP A 655 -45.14 -11.43 16.10
CA ASP A 655 -45.36 -10.12 16.71
C ASP A 655 -45.09 -8.96 15.76
N ASP A 656 -45.62 -7.78 16.10
CA ASP A 656 -45.51 -6.52 15.35
C ASP A 656 -45.98 -6.60 13.88
N PHE A 657 -46.95 -7.46 13.56
CA PHE A 657 -47.34 -7.73 12.17
C PHE A 657 -47.92 -6.48 11.48
N GLY A 658 -47.32 -6.10 10.36
CA GLY A 658 -47.75 -4.97 9.51
C GLY A 658 -46.86 -3.73 9.58
N SER A 659 -45.88 -3.70 10.49
CA SER A 659 -44.93 -2.57 10.64
C SER A 659 -43.75 -2.60 9.63
N GLY A 660 -43.55 -3.70 8.89
CA GLY A 660 -42.36 -3.95 8.05
C GLY A 660 -42.61 -4.49 6.62
N TYR A 661 -41.54 -4.97 5.96
CA TYR A 661 -41.57 -5.53 4.60
C TYR A 661 -42.20 -6.93 4.58
N SER A 662 -43.23 -7.09 3.75
CA SER A 662 -44.18 -8.21 3.69
C SER A 662 -43.60 -9.64 3.89
N ALA A 663 -43.71 -10.18 5.10
CA ALA A 663 -43.42 -11.58 5.45
C ALA A 663 -44.48 -12.59 4.98
N LEU A 664 -45.40 -12.18 4.11
CA LEU A 664 -46.50 -13.03 3.59
C LEU A 664 -46.00 -14.32 2.96
N SER A 665 -44.86 -14.31 2.27
CA SER A 665 -44.27 -15.51 1.67
C SER A 665 -43.78 -16.52 2.71
N TYR A 666 -43.39 -16.07 3.90
CA TYR A 666 -42.80 -16.90 4.95
C TYR A 666 -43.84 -17.42 5.96
N LEU A 667 -44.98 -16.73 6.11
CA LEU A 667 -46.12 -17.22 6.90
C LEU A 667 -46.61 -18.62 6.50
N ARG A 668 -46.43 -19.01 5.23
CA ARG A 668 -46.78 -20.36 4.76
C ARG A 668 -45.79 -21.44 5.22
N THR A 669 -44.56 -21.05 5.53
CA THR A 669 -43.45 -21.98 5.80
C THR A 669 -43.18 -22.12 7.29
N PHE A 670 -43.42 -21.07 8.08
CA PHE A 670 -43.20 -21.11 9.52
C PHE A 670 -44.37 -21.76 10.26
N PRO A 671 -44.10 -22.54 11.33
CA PRO A 671 -45.14 -23.14 12.17
C PRO A 671 -45.71 -22.08 13.15
N VAL A 672 -46.31 -21.02 12.61
CA VAL A 672 -46.90 -19.93 13.39
C VAL A 672 -48.36 -20.26 13.71
N ASP A 673 -48.70 -20.16 15.00
CA ASP A 673 -50.06 -20.44 15.50
C ASP A 673 -50.86 -19.17 15.80
N THR A 674 -50.16 -18.06 16.04
CA THR A 674 -50.77 -16.80 16.48
C THR A 674 -50.15 -15.62 15.74
N LEU A 675 -50.98 -14.66 15.36
CA LEU A 675 -50.58 -13.40 14.75
C LEU A 675 -51.01 -12.25 15.68
N LYS A 676 -50.06 -11.42 16.10
CA LYS A 676 -50.31 -10.24 16.93
C LYS A 676 -50.32 -8.99 16.05
N ILE A 677 -51.39 -8.22 16.13
CA ILE A 677 -51.57 -6.98 15.36
C ILE A 677 -50.97 -5.85 16.18
N ASP A 678 -49.98 -5.16 15.60
CA ASP A 678 -49.27 -4.06 16.25
C ASP A 678 -50.21 -2.92 16.69
N ARG A 679 -49.86 -2.31 17.82
CA ARG A 679 -50.56 -1.18 18.44
C ARG A 679 -50.81 -0.04 17.45
N SER A 680 -49.89 0.26 16.52
CA SER A 680 -50.05 1.39 15.60
C SER A 680 -51.29 1.28 14.70
N PHE A 681 -51.72 0.06 14.36
CA PHE A 681 -52.95 -0.17 13.61
C PHE A 681 -54.19 -0.12 14.50
N ILE A 682 -54.05 -0.49 15.77
CA ILE A 682 -55.15 -0.48 16.75
C ILE A 682 -55.46 0.94 17.25
N GLU A 683 -54.48 1.84 17.33
CA GLU A 683 -54.69 3.23 17.72
C GLU A 683 -55.68 3.97 16.80
N GLY A 684 -55.68 3.66 15.51
CA GLY A 684 -56.55 4.28 14.49
C GLY A 684 -57.91 3.62 14.28
N ILE A 685 -58.16 2.43 14.85
CA ILE A 685 -59.35 1.65 14.53
C ILE A 685 -60.65 2.39 14.93
N GLY A 686 -61.64 2.39 14.03
CA GLY A 686 -62.90 3.13 14.21
C GLY A 686 -62.83 4.63 13.90
N ARG A 687 -61.63 5.21 13.79
CA ARG A 687 -61.42 6.64 13.43
C ARG A 687 -60.85 6.81 12.02
N ASP A 688 -59.91 5.96 11.66
CA ASP A 688 -59.31 5.89 10.33
C ASP A 688 -59.85 4.66 9.57
N LEU A 689 -60.45 4.93 8.41
CA LEU A 689 -60.97 3.88 7.52
C LEU A 689 -59.86 3.00 6.96
N GLN A 690 -58.65 3.52 6.74
CA GLN A 690 -57.53 2.73 6.25
C GLN A 690 -57.03 1.78 7.34
N ALA A 691 -56.71 2.27 8.54
CA ALA A 691 -56.34 1.42 9.67
C ALA A 691 -57.38 0.32 9.94
N THR A 692 -58.67 0.66 9.97
CA THR A 692 -59.76 -0.31 10.20
C THR A 692 -59.82 -1.38 9.10
N SER A 693 -59.61 -1.00 7.84
CA SER A 693 -59.60 -1.94 6.71
C SER A 693 -58.39 -2.88 6.76
N ILE A 694 -57.22 -2.36 7.14
CA ILE A 694 -55.99 -3.15 7.30
C ILE A 694 -56.17 -4.20 8.40
N VAL A 695 -56.64 -3.79 9.59
CA VAL A 695 -56.94 -4.72 10.69
C VAL A 695 -57.92 -5.82 10.25
N GLY A 696 -59.00 -5.44 9.55
CA GLY A 696 -59.95 -6.41 9.01
C GLY A 696 -59.33 -7.41 8.02
N ALA A 697 -58.44 -6.94 7.13
CA ALA A 697 -57.73 -7.79 6.18
C ALA A 697 -56.75 -8.75 6.89
N VAL A 698 -56.04 -8.29 7.91
CA VAL A 698 -55.12 -9.11 8.71
C VAL A 698 -55.88 -10.22 9.45
N ILE A 699 -57.01 -9.89 10.08
CA ILE A 699 -57.87 -10.88 10.75
C ILE A 699 -58.37 -11.93 9.75
N ALA A 700 -58.82 -11.51 8.57
CA ALA A 700 -59.29 -12.43 7.53
C ALA A 700 -58.17 -13.36 7.03
N LEU A 701 -56.96 -12.83 6.85
CA LEU A 701 -55.79 -13.60 6.45
C LEU A 701 -55.44 -14.66 7.50
N ALA A 702 -55.31 -14.27 8.77
CA ALA A 702 -54.97 -15.18 9.85
C ALA A 702 -55.99 -16.33 9.97
N LYS A 703 -57.28 -16.02 9.88
CA LYS A 703 -58.35 -17.03 9.85
C LYS A 703 -58.24 -17.99 8.68
N SER A 704 -57.87 -17.49 7.49
CA SER A 704 -57.67 -18.35 6.31
C SER A 704 -56.51 -19.32 6.46
N LEU A 705 -55.55 -19.00 7.34
CA LEU A 705 -54.39 -19.82 7.68
C LEU A 705 -54.58 -20.62 8.97
N ASN A 706 -55.78 -20.62 9.57
CA ASN A 706 -56.10 -21.23 10.87
C ASN A 706 -55.23 -20.73 12.04
N MET A 707 -54.84 -19.46 12.00
CA MET A 707 -54.07 -18.81 13.08
C MET A 707 -55.01 -18.03 14.02
N CYS A 708 -54.65 -17.97 15.30
CA CYS A 708 -55.31 -17.13 16.30
C CYS A 708 -54.84 -15.67 16.15
N VAL A 709 -55.73 -14.69 16.36
CA VAL A 709 -55.37 -13.26 16.27
C VAL A 709 -55.46 -12.57 17.62
N THR A 710 -54.36 -11.92 18.01
CA THR A 710 -54.29 -11.05 19.19
C THR A 710 -54.15 -9.59 18.76
N ALA A 711 -55.02 -8.71 19.25
CA ALA A 711 -54.89 -7.27 19.04
C ALA A 711 -54.14 -6.61 20.21
N GLU A 712 -53.06 -5.90 19.92
CA GLU A 712 -52.25 -5.21 20.93
C GLU A 712 -52.62 -3.74 21.11
N GLY A 713 -52.35 -3.18 22.29
CA GLY A 713 -52.57 -1.76 22.53
C GLY A 713 -54.05 -1.35 22.54
N THR A 714 -54.96 -2.24 22.94
CA THR A 714 -56.37 -1.88 23.16
C THR A 714 -56.50 -1.00 24.41
N GLU A 715 -56.91 0.26 24.22
CA GLU A 715 -56.97 1.27 25.29
C GLU A 715 -58.40 1.74 25.61
N THR A 716 -59.34 1.60 24.67
CA THR A 716 -60.70 2.15 24.77
C THR A 716 -61.78 1.10 24.50
N GLU A 717 -62.99 1.35 25.00
CA GLU A 717 -64.15 0.48 24.78
C GLU A 717 -64.60 0.48 23.31
N GLU A 718 -64.44 1.60 22.60
CA GLU A 718 -64.75 1.68 21.17
C GLU A 718 -63.84 0.77 20.33
N GLN A 719 -62.52 0.76 20.63
CA GLN A 719 -61.57 -0.15 19.98
C GLN A 719 -61.95 -1.61 20.22
N LEU A 720 -62.32 -1.94 21.46
CA LEU A 720 -62.78 -3.27 21.86
C LEU A 720 -64.01 -3.71 21.05
N ALA A 721 -65.01 -2.82 20.91
CA ALA A 721 -66.22 -3.09 20.14
C ALA A 721 -65.93 -3.34 18.66
N HIS A 722 -65.05 -2.54 18.05
CA HIS A 722 -64.63 -2.73 16.66
C HIS A 722 -63.89 -4.06 16.46
N LEU A 723 -62.92 -4.37 17.31
CA LEU A 723 -62.16 -5.63 17.24
C LEU A 723 -63.06 -6.87 17.39
N ARG A 724 -64.03 -6.80 18.32
CA ARG A 724 -65.04 -7.85 18.47
C ARG A 724 -65.91 -7.98 17.21
N SER A 725 -66.32 -6.87 16.59
CA SER A 725 -67.14 -6.89 15.36
C SER A 725 -66.41 -7.47 14.15
N LEU A 726 -65.08 -7.27 14.07
CA LEU A 726 -64.21 -7.87 13.05
C LEU A 726 -63.87 -9.34 13.35
N GLY A 727 -64.25 -9.82 14.54
CA GLY A 727 -64.04 -11.20 14.97
C GLY A 727 -62.59 -11.51 15.35
N CYS A 728 -61.89 -10.57 15.99
CA CYS A 728 -60.61 -10.84 16.65
C CYS A 728 -60.80 -11.87 17.79
N ASP A 729 -59.79 -12.71 18.05
CA ASP A 729 -59.90 -13.80 19.03
C ASP A 729 -59.50 -13.34 20.44
N LEU A 730 -58.35 -12.67 20.54
CA LEU A 730 -57.74 -12.20 21.77
C LEU A 730 -57.45 -10.70 21.72
N ALA A 731 -57.40 -10.05 22.87
CA ALA A 731 -56.95 -8.66 22.99
C ALA A 731 -56.08 -8.43 24.22
N GLN A 732 -55.15 -7.50 24.05
CA GLN A 732 -54.21 -7.03 25.06
C GLN A 732 -54.14 -5.50 25.02
N GLY A 733 -53.99 -4.87 26.18
CA GLY A 733 -53.77 -3.43 26.27
C GLY A 733 -54.15 -2.82 27.61
N TYR A 734 -53.98 -1.51 27.72
CA TYR A 734 -54.19 -0.78 28.97
C TYR A 734 -55.65 -0.68 29.39
N TYR A 735 -56.58 -0.96 28.48
CA TYR A 735 -57.99 -1.14 28.83
C TYR A 735 -58.19 -2.22 29.90
N PHE A 736 -57.45 -3.34 29.79
CA PHE A 736 -57.55 -4.45 30.73
C PHE A 736 -56.62 -4.27 31.94
N SER A 737 -55.32 -4.12 31.67
CA SER A 737 -54.32 -3.86 32.70
C SER A 737 -53.03 -3.37 32.07
N ARG A 738 -52.32 -2.51 32.78
CA ARG A 738 -50.89 -2.27 32.54
C ARG A 738 -50.06 -3.50 32.97
N PRO A 739 -48.85 -3.69 32.39
CA PRO A 739 -47.89 -4.67 32.89
C PRO A 739 -47.62 -4.47 34.38
N ALA A 740 -47.76 -5.53 35.17
CA ALA A 740 -47.74 -5.45 36.63
C ALA A 740 -46.91 -6.59 37.24
N SER A 741 -46.53 -6.44 38.52
CA SER A 741 -45.78 -7.48 39.23
C SER A 741 -46.62 -8.76 39.37
N PRO A 742 -46.00 -9.93 39.61
CA PRO A 742 -46.74 -11.18 39.79
C PRO A 742 -47.86 -11.06 40.83
N GLU A 743 -47.59 -10.42 41.97
CA GLU A 743 -48.52 -10.30 43.10
C GLU A 743 -49.73 -9.41 42.76
N GLU A 744 -49.51 -8.38 41.94
CA GLU A 744 -50.59 -7.51 41.47
C GLU A 744 -51.49 -8.22 40.47
N VAL A 745 -50.89 -9.01 39.58
CA VAL A 745 -51.61 -9.82 38.58
C VAL A 745 -52.43 -10.89 39.30
N GLU A 746 -51.88 -11.60 40.28
CA GLU A 746 -52.61 -12.56 41.12
C GLU A 746 -53.85 -11.95 41.79
N ARG A 747 -53.71 -10.73 42.29
CA ARG A 747 -54.81 -10.00 42.94
C ARG A 747 -55.90 -9.64 41.95
N LYS A 748 -55.52 -9.16 40.76
CA LYS A 748 -56.45 -8.76 39.68
C LYS A 748 -57.16 -9.95 39.05
N LEU A 749 -56.47 -11.09 38.91
CA LEU A 749 -57.02 -12.34 38.38
C LEU A 749 -57.88 -13.09 39.41
N GLY A 750 -58.01 -12.60 40.65
CA GLY A 750 -58.81 -13.26 41.69
C GLY A 750 -58.23 -14.58 42.21
N LEU A 751 -56.97 -14.88 41.87
CA LEU A 751 -56.27 -16.13 42.24
C LEU A 751 -56.05 -16.26 43.75
N ALA A 752 -55.96 -15.13 44.47
CA ALA A 752 -55.78 -15.10 45.92
C ALA A 752 -56.96 -15.68 46.72
N ARG A 753 -58.18 -15.77 46.14
CA ARG A 753 -59.39 -16.18 46.89
C ARG A 753 -59.50 -17.69 47.14
N ARG A 754 -58.82 -18.55 46.37
CA ARG A 754 -58.96 -20.02 46.52
C ARG A 754 -58.06 -20.68 47.56
N ARG A 755 -57.05 -19.98 48.12
CA ARG A 755 -56.19 -20.52 49.19
C ARG A 755 -56.85 -20.58 50.58
N ARG A 756 -58.02 -19.98 50.79
CA ARG A 756 -58.70 -19.95 52.11
C ARG A 756 -59.77 -21.02 52.33
N ASP A 757 -60.13 -21.80 51.30
CA ASP A 757 -61.27 -22.75 51.37
C ASP A 757 -60.86 -24.24 51.46
N GLU A 758 -59.62 -24.56 51.84
CA GLU A 758 -59.33 -25.92 52.33
C GLU A 758 -59.67 -26.02 53.83
N PRO A 759 -60.61 -26.88 54.26
CA PRO A 759 -60.82 -27.13 55.67
C PRO A 759 -59.60 -27.87 56.22
N ALA A 760 -59.01 -27.32 57.28
CA ALA A 760 -57.98 -27.98 58.06
C ALA A 760 -58.46 -29.37 58.49
N LYS A 761 -57.93 -30.43 57.87
CA LYS A 761 -58.05 -31.78 58.41
C LYS A 761 -57.24 -31.85 59.70
N ARG A 762 -57.96 -32.07 60.80
CA ARG A 762 -57.43 -32.54 62.08
C ARG A 762 -56.77 -33.90 61.92
#